data_AF-A0A7M5X860-F1
#
_entry.id   AF-A0A7M5X860-F1
#
_cell.length_a   1.000
_cell.length_b   1.000
_cell.length_c   1.000
_cell.angle_alpha   90.00
_cell.angle_beta   90.00
_cell.angle_gamma   90.00
#
_symmetry.space_group_name_H-M   'P 1'
#
loop_
_entity.id
_entity.type
_entity.pdbx_description
1 polymer ?
#
loop_
_entity_poly.entity_id
_entity_poly.type
_entity_poly.pdbx_seq_one_letter_code
_entity_poly.pdbx_strand_id
1 'polypeptide(L)'
;MADGCAKDELRISNSPEEENLNFTRNRVPMFTFNTIKKGESFLHLKPYKQQIRGTPTNELKVAIPDSQSVQEKGFQCRHCTRSFSSKTGRANHENAHARKNREESPAMQNSTVEEVTSQPHANPVPHPQPQINHIWGNHAKEDIYQIFRAMYSEIVLWRRNIFLVPSGANGKRFVGETTKWLQRWVDDSESYKNIALTVVMVMPALLLQKPSYKSTAKQHSLCLERRFRLWDEGDFDALMRESRTIQKALKMFPSKQRDAQFSKTFAKLVFMGKINAALKMLDKQEGGGVLNLSKDVIDSLKSKHPEAQEADESVLIHGPKPFVDPVMFESIDESTIVKSAIRTKGSSGPSGLDSDAWRRMLVSKNFGKFGSDLQKTLVVFAKKLCRENIETDGTSSSLEAYTSCRLIPLDKSPGVRPIGIGEVLRRIVGKAVISVIKPNILESSGDLQLCAGQKSGCEAAVHAMREIFEEEETDALLLVDARNAFNSINRKVLLHNIPYLCPVLATYVSNCYKVPSRLFVQGGLEISSTEGTTQGDPMSMPSYAIGILPLMDAINNNESVQQVAFADDLGGAGKLDRVRDWWEKVVSFGPSFGYYPEPSKSWLIVKESKLEKARETFEGTDIKLTTSGRKYLGGFIGRAEGKDEYVNGLVQQWCSQLKVLCDIAKSEPQSAYVAFIAGFKHKLTYHIRTIPDMHQYLAPFDLILDTIFIPAITDGHHCSADERLLLSLPPRKGGLSIPIFTTWSITEFSSSQKVTSNLSSRIKNQNASNVDIPDDAKVKREITKSKEDRENDTLNVLRERMSVEQRKANELASCKGASSWLTIIPIESEGFCLNKREFVDALCLRYRWTPKYLPINCACGLRFDVDHALSCPKGGFIHQRHDEMRNLLANLLSQVHTDVSIEPHLQPLTGESLPNSSNKTDEARLDVSARSFWQRGQLAFFDVRITNPFAKSHLNQKLQNTFRSNEQEKKRKYNNRIITVEHGSFSPFVMSPYGGQGRETEMIITTLAKKLSDKKDIEFGIMLNWLRTKLSYCLLRSAILCLRGSRTVRKLNIDMNEIEIHESTRRNF
;
A
#
# COMPACT_ATOMS: atom_id res chain seq x y z
N MET A 1 -3.53 47.42 -41.90
CA MET A 1 -3.50 48.36 -40.76
C MET A 1 -2.54 47.74 -39.74
N ALA A 2 -1.22 47.76 -39.94
CA ALA A 2 -0.28 48.86 -40.26
C ALA A 2 0.50 49.20 -38.97
N ASP A 3 1.84 49.21 -38.89
CA ASP A 3 2.94 48.91 -39.83
C ASP A 3 4.05 48.12 -39.07
N GLY A 4 5.05 47.44 -39.63
CA GLY A 4 6.15 47.94 -40.49
C GLY A 4 7.17 48.73 -39.65
N CYS A 5 8.50 48.65 -39.78
CA CYS A 5 9.44 47.81 -40.54
C CYS A 5 10.82 47.91 -39.80
N ALA A 6 11.95 47.28 -40.13
CA ALA A 6 12.36 46.49 -41.29
C ALA A 6 13.46 45.43 -40.93
N LYS A 7 14.12 44.90 -41.97
CA LYS A 7 15.42 44.21 -42.00
C LYS A 7 16.56 45.22 -42.24
N ASP A 8 17.82 44.83 -42.05
CA ASP A 8 18.75 44.65 -43.18
C ASP A 8 20.10 44.01 -42.81
N GLU A 9 20.73 43.40 -43.82
CA GLU A 9 21.99 42.64 -43.75
C GLU A 9 23.17 43.45 -44.30
N LEU A 10 24.37 43.29 -43.73
CA LEU A 10 25.68 43.45 -44.38
C LEU A 10 26.74 42.79 -43.47
N ARG A 11 27.86 42.18 -43.90
CA ARG A 11 28.34 41.53 -45.14
C ARG A 11 29.87 41.36 -44.96
N ILE A 12 30.45 40.22 -45.34
CA ILE A 12 31.88 40.04 -45.72
C ILE A 12 32.88 40.20 -44.54
N SER A 13 33.89 39.37 -44.26
CA SER A 13 34.84 38.52 -45.03
C SER A 13 35.19 37.24 -44.20
N ASN A 14 36.03 36.25 -44.58
CA ASN A 14 36.64 35.77 -45.85
C ASN A 14 37.04 34.28 -45.71
N SER A 15 37.76 33.72 -46.70
CA SER A 15 38.41 32.38 -46.74
C SER A 15 39.96 32.53 -46.88
N PRO A 16 40.78 31.49 -47.19
CA PRO A 16 40.63 30.01 -47.19
C PRO A 16 41.82 29.23 -46.53
N GLU A 17 41.81 27.88 -46.65
CA GLU A 17 42.98 26.95 -46.62
C GLU A 17 43.82 26.83 -45.30
N GLU A 18 44.54 25.73 -44.98
CA GLU A 18 45.08 24.61 -45.79
C GLU A 18 45.13 23.26 -44.98
N GLU A 19 45.55 22.16 -45.61
CA GLU A 19 45.45 20.75 -45.13
C GLU A 19 46.70 20.16 -44.39
N ASN A 20 46.63 18.85 -44.06
CA ASN A 20 47.72 17.84 -43.98
C ASN A 20 48.54 17.72 -42.65
N LEU A 21 48.68 16.57 -41.96
CA LEU A 21 48.96 15.19 -42.41
C LEU A 21 48.65 14.07 -41.38
N ASN A 22 48.40 12.85 -41.90
CA ASN A 22 48.74 11.50 -41.39
C ASN A 22 48.45 11.04 -39.94
N PHE A 23 47.76 9.89 -39.82
CA PHE A 23 48.37 8.66 -39.25
C PHE A 23 47.79 7.39 -39.88
N THR A 24 48.57 6.29 -39.88
CA THR A 24 48.48 5.20 -40.87
C THR A 24 47.99 3.83 -40.36
N ARG A 25 47.62 3.01 -41.34
CA ARG A 25 47.20 1.59 -41.34
C ARG A 25 47.91 0.61 -40.37
N ASN A 26 47.12 -0.37 -39.90
CA ASN A 26 47.41 -1.82 -39.73
C ASN A 26 48.71 -2.27 -39.02
N ARG A 27 48.58 -3.05 -37.92
CA ARG A 27 48.77 -4.54 -37.89
C ARG A 27 48.67 -5.14 -36.48
N VAL A 28 48.40 -6.47 -36.44
CA VAL A 28 48.31 -7.35 -35.26
C VAL A 28 49.67 -8.06 -35.04
N PRO A 29 50.06 -8.39 -33.79
CA PRO A 29 50.18 -9.81 -33.36
C PRO A 29 49.58 -10.01 -31.93
N MET A 30 49.01 -11.12 -31.45
CA MET A 30 49.07 -12.59 -31.65
C MET A 30 50.31 -13.32 -31.07
N PHE A 31 50.05 -14.43 -30.35
CA PHE A 31 50.97 -15.42 -29.72
C PHE A 31 51.71 -15.01 -28.41
N THR A 32 52.11 -15.88 -27.46
CA THR A 32 51.51 -17.05 -26.71
C THR A 32 52.58 -17.68 -25.76
N PHE A 33 52.19 -18.63 -24.88
CA PHE A 33 53.04 -19.61 -24.13
C PHE A 33 53.84 -19.06 -22.92
N ASN A 34 54.14 -19.77 -21.81
CA ASN A 34 54.13 -21.21 -21.39
C ASN A 34 53.67 -21.31 -19.89
N THR A 35 52.95 -22.32 -19.33
CA THR A 35 53.27 -23.74 -18.96
C THR A 35 54.47 -23.94 -17.98
N ILE A 36 54.58 -24.89 -17.02
CA ILE A 36 53.80 -26.11 -16.62
C ILE A 36 54.17 -26.55 -15.16
N LYS A 37 53.25 -27.23 -14.43
CA LYS A 37 53.42 -28.47 -13.59
C LYS A 37 52.11 -28.71 -12.79
N LYS A 38 51.23 -29.64 -13.21
CA LYS A 38 51.18 -31.10 -12.91
C LYS A 38 51.02 -31.41 -11.41
N GLY A 39 49.92 -32.01 -10.94
CA GLY A 39 48.73 -32.48 -11.68
C GLY A 39 47.64 -33.06 -10.77
N GLU A 40 46.97 -34.18 -11.06
CA GLU A 40 47.10 -35.15 -12.18
C GLU A 40 45.67 -35.61 -12.64
N SER A 41 45.44 -36.91 -12.89
CA SER A 41 44.15 -37.52 -13.32
C SER A 41 43.27 -37.94 -12.12
N PHE A 42 41.98 -38.31 -12.21
CA PHE A 42 41.11 -38.89 -13.28
C PHE A 42 39.67 -38.29 -13.20
N LEU A 43 38.64 -38.62 -14.01
CA LEU A 43 38.35 -39.66 -15.02
C LEU A 43 37.37 -39.11 -16.11
N HIS A 44 36.80 -39.97 -16.96
CA HIS A 44 35.82 -39.65 -18.01
C HIS A 44 34.74 -40.73 -18.12
N LEU A 45 33.54 -40.37 -18.61
CA LEU A 45 32.92 -41.03 -19.78
C LEU A 45 31.77 -40.18 -20.36
N LYS A 46 31.50 -40.35 -21.66
CA LYS A 46 30.59 -39.53 -22.49
C LYS A 46 29.44 -40.39 -23.08
N PRO A 47 28.40 -39.80 -23.69
CA PRO A 47 27.09 -40.45 -23.91
C PRO A 47 26.94 -41.11 -25.29
N TYR A 48 25.85 -41.87 -25.49
CA TYR A 48 25.37 -42.22 -26.83
C TYR A 48 23.83 -42.29 -26.95
N LYS A 49 23.32 -42.31 -28.19
CA LYS A 49 21.90 -42.23 -28.62
C LYS A 49 21.51 -43.45 -29.48
N GLN A 50 20.21 -43.56 -29.81
CA GLN A 50 19.61 -44.42 -30.87
C GLN A 50 19.55 -45.94 -30.58
N GLN A 51 18.63 -46.74 -31.16
CA GLN A 51 17.22 -46.55 -31.61
C GLN A 51 16.56 -47.94 -31.83
N ILE A 52 15.29 -48.10 -31.42
CA ILE A 52 14.21 -48.98 -31.97
C ILE A 52 14.53 -50.47 -32.36
N ARG A 53 13.91 -51.45 -31.67
CA ARG A 53 12.90 -52.44 -32.17
C ARG A 53 12.72 -53.62 -31.19
N GLY A 54 11.50 -54.17 -31.10
CA GLY A 54 11.24 -55.51 -30.53
C GLY A 54 10.30 -55.58 -29.31
N THR A 55 9.02 -55.89 -29.56
CA THR A 55 8.08 -56.54 -28.63
C THR A 55 8.50 -57.99 -28.33
N PRO A 56 8.03 -58.69 -27.26
CA PRO A 56 6.67 -58.58 -26.69
C PRO A 56 6.54 -58.46 -25.16
N THR A 57 5.28 -58.30 -24.78
CA THR A 57 4.72 -58.30 -23.42
C THR A 57 5.22 -59.43 -22.53
N ASN A 58 5.54 -59.10 -21.27
CA ASN A 58 5.38 -60.02 -20.15
C ASN A 58 4.85 -59.27 -18.94
N GLU A 59 3.92 -59.91 -18.23
CA GLU A 59 3.16 -59.32 -17.11
C GLU A 59 4.04 -59.16 -15.86
N LEU A 60 3.98 -58.00 -15.20
CA LEU A 60 4.41 -57.87 -13.81
C LEU A 60 3.21 -57.43 -12.95
N LYS A 61 2.56 -58.44 -12.38
CA LYS A 61 1.45 -58.31 -11.42
C LYS A 61 1.96 -57.64 -10.15
N VAL A 62 1.49 -56.43 -9.88
CA VAL A 62 1.55 -55.84 -8.53
C VAL A 62 0.20 -56.08 -7.87
N ALA A 63 0.23 -56.68 -6.68
CA ALA A 63 -0.96 -57.20 -6.02
C ALA A 63 -1.97 -56.09 -5.67
N ILE A 64 -3.22 -56.31 -6.06
CA ILE A 64 -4.40 -55.61 -5.55
C ILE A 64 -4.80 -56.31 -4.25
N PRO A 65 -4.97 -55.61 -3.11
CA PRO A 65 -5.50 -56.22 -1.90
C PRO A 65 -6.98 -56.58 -2.08
N ASP A 66 -7.33 -57.84 -1.80
CA ASP A 66 -8.71 -58.34 -1.98
C ASP A 66 -9.75 -57.57 -1.16
N SER A 67 -10.92 -57.39 -1.78
CA SER A 67 -12.07 -56.72 -1.20
C SER A 67 -12.71 -57.56 -0.09
N GLN A 68 -12.31 -57.32 1.17
CA GLN A 68 -13.12 -57.72 2.31
C GLN A 68 -14.45 -56.96 2.30
N SER A 69 -15.54 -57.72 2.26
CA SER A 69 -16.92 -57.24 2.23
C SER A 69 -17.30 -56.50 3.51
N VAL A 70 -17.21 -55.16 3.50
CA VAL A 70 -17.78 -54.33 4.56
C VAL A 70 -19.29 -54.27 4.38
N GLN A 71 -20.02 -54.96 5.26
CA GLN A 71 -21.48 -54.90 5.32
C GLN A 71 -21.97 -53.45 5.47
N GLU A 72 -22.85 -53.00 4.58
CA GLU A 72 -23.48 -51.69 4.67
C GLU A 72 -24.39 -51.61 5.90
N LYS A 73 -23.96 -50.88 6.93
CA LYS A 73 -24.77 -50.63 8.13
C LYS A 73 -25.90 -49.63 7.82
N GLY A 74 -27.09 -50.16 7.56
CA GLY A 74 -28.32 -49.38 7.39
C GLY A 74 -28.63 -48.46 8.59
N PHE A 75 -29.39 -47.39 8.33
CA PHE A 75 -29.70 -46.35 9.30
C PHE A 75 -30.79 -46.81 10.29
N GLN A 76 -30.42 -47.30 11.47
CA GLN A 76 -31.38 -47.60 12.54
C GLN A 76 -31.93 -46.34 13.21
N CYS A 77 -33.24 -46.34 13.47
CA CYS A 77 -33.93 -45.33 14.26
C CYS A 77 -33.39 -45.25 15.68
N ARG A 78 -33.37 -44.05 16.28
CA ARG A 78 -32.93 -43.84 17.67
C ARG A 78 -33.97 -44.21 18.73
N HIS A 79 -35.23 -44.40 18.34
CA HIS A 79 -36.36 -44.66 19.24
C HIS A 79 -36.93 -46.09 19.10
N CYS A 80 -36.50 -46.85 18.09
CA CYS A 80 -36.83 -48.26 17.92
C CYS A 80 -35.73 -48.96 17.10
N THR A 81 -35.62 -50.29 17.19
CA THR A 81 -34.55 -51.07 16.53
C THR A 81 -34.66 -51.18 15.00
N ARG A 82 -35.62 -50.48 14.38
CA ARG A 82 -35.94 -50.59 12.95
C ARG A 82 -34.91 -49.89 12.07
N SER A 83 -34.37 -50.63 11.09
CA SER A 83 -33.34 -50.20 10.14
C SER A 83 -33.94 -49.68 8.83
N PHE A 84 -33.30 -48.66 8.25
CA PHE A 84 -33.71 -48.00 7.01
C PHE A 84 -32.53 -47.90 6.02
N SER A 85 -32.80 -48.08 4.73
CA SER A 85 -31.78 -47.95 3.67
C SER A 85 -31.34 -46.50 3.40
N SER A 86 -32.06 -45.49 3.92
CA SER A 86 -31.71 -44.08 3.75
C SER A 86 -31.88 -43.25 5.03
N LYS A 87 -31.05 -42.20 5.19
CA LYS A 87 -31.17 -41.23 6.30
C LYS A 87 -32.53 -40.54 6.32
N THR A 88 -33.10 -40.27 5.14
CA THR A 88 -34.40 -39.60 4.98
C THR A 88 -35.54 -40.50 5.48
N GLY A 89 -35.50 -41.80 5.17
CA GLY A 89 -36.43 -42.79 5.72
C GLY A 89 -36.38 -42.84 7.25
N ARG A 90 -35.17 -42.85 7.83
CA ARG A 90 -34.99 -42.79 9.29
C ARG A 90 -35.56 -41.50 9.89
N ALA A 91 -35.24 -40.33 9.31
CA ALA A 91 -35.68 -39.04 9.85
C ALA A 91 -37.20 -38.87 9.82
N ASN A 92 -37.87 -39.33 8.76
CA ASN A 92 -39.33 -39.33 8.67
C ASN A 92 -39.97 -40.26 9.72
N HIS A 93 -39.36 -41.41 10.00
CA HIS A 93 -39.82 -42.31 11.06
C HIS A 93 -39.57 -41.75 12.47
N GLU A 94 -38.42 -41.12 12.71
CA GLU A 94 -38.12 -40.42 13.99
C GLU A 94 -39.11 -39.28 14.24
N ASN A 95 -39.49 -38.52 13.20
CA ASN A 95 -40.52 -37.48 13.30
C ASN A 95 -41.94 -38.04 13.56
N ALA A 96 -42.24 -39.28 13.17
CA ALA A 96 -43.52 -39.92 13.48
C ALA A 96 -43.63 -40.30 14.97
N HIS A 97 -42.54 -40.72 15.62
CA HIS A 97 -42.49 -40.90 17.08
C HIS A 97 -42.75 -39.58 17.81
N ALA A 98 -42.15 -38.48 17.36
CA ALA A 98 -42.37 -37.15 17.96
C ALA A 98 -43.81 -36.63 17.83
N ARG A 99 -44.62 -37.17 16.90
CA ARG A 99 -46.05 -36.83 16.75
C ARG A 99 -46.97 -37.69 17.62
N LYS A 100 -46.63 -38.95 17.89
CA LYS A 100 -47.46 -39.83 18.74
C LYS A 100 -47.48 -39.44 20.23
N ASN A 101 -46.48 -38.70 20.72
CA ASN A 101 -46.44 -38.22 22.11
C ASN A 101 -47.17 -36.87 22.32
N ARG A 102 -48.19 -36.56 21.51
CA ARG A 102 -48.94 -35.28 21.57
C ARG A 102 -50.46 -35.41 21.54
N GLU A 103 -51.00 -36.61 21.56
CA GLU A 103 -52.45 -36.87 21.46
C GLU A 103 -52.93 -37.82 22.58
N GLU A 104 -52.88 -37.36 23.83
CA GLU A 104 -53.78 -37.82 24.89
C GLU A 104 -54.38 -36.58 25.59
N SER A 105 -55.70 -36.44 25.51
CA SER A 105 -56.56 -35.53 26.28
C SER A 105 -57.63 -36.42 26.94
N PRO A 106 -58.24 -36.03 28.08
CA PRO A 106 -59.35 -35.07 28.11
C PRO A 106 -59.30 -34.15 29.36
N ALA A 107 -60.24 -33.26 29.70
CA ALA A 107 -61.23 -32.39 29.05
C ALA A 107 -62.25 -31.99 30.16
N MET A 108 -62.75 -30.75 30.13
CA MET A 108 -64.07 -30.32 30.63
C MET A 108 -64.40 -30.39 32.15
N GLN A 109 -64.64 -29.24 32.80
CA GLN A 109 -65.99 -28.72 33.13
C GLN A 109 -65.97 -27.32 33.81
N ASN A 110 -67.14 -26.69 33.91
CA ASN A 110 -67.37 -25.28 34.30
C ASN A 110 -68.00 -25.16 35.72
N SER A 111 -68.09 -23.91 36.22
CA SER A 111 -68.84 -23.44 37.41
C SER A 111 -68.18 -23.74 38.78
N THR A 112 -68.38 -22.98 39.87
CA THR A 112 -69.35 -21.89 40.19
C THR A 112 -68.68 -20.67 40.88
N VAL A 113 -69.46 -19.61 41.11
CA VAL A 113 -69.14 -18.44 41.96
C VAL A 113 -69.47 -18.74 43.42
N GLU A 114 -68.67 -18.25 44.37
CA GLU A 114 -69.14 -17.90 45.73
C GLU A 114 -68.21 -16.88 46.41
N GLU A 115 -68.79 -15.87 47.07
CA GLU A 115 -68.11 -14.99 48.03
C GLU A 115 -68.27 -15.55 49.44
N VAL A 116 -67.33 -15.28 50.37
CA VAL A 116 -67.58 -14.88 51.78
C VAL A 116 -66.27 -14.56 52.50
N THR A 117 -66.38 -13.74 53.54
CA THR A 117 -65.31 -13.01 54.27
C THR A 117 -64.66 -13.78 55.43
N SER A 118 -63.39 -13.48 55.74
CA SER A 118 -62.91 -13.14 57.12
C SER A 118 -61.39 -12.90 57.21
N GLN A 119 -60.99 -12.03 58.14
CA GLN A 119 -59.62 -11.63 58.54
C GLN A 119 -59.20 -12.36 59.85
N PRO A 120 -58.04 -12.09 60.49
CA PRO A 120 -56.72 -11.62 60.01
C PRO A 120 -55.53 -12.47 60.55
N HIS A 121 -54.34 -12.41 59.94
CA HIS A 121 -53.08 -12.59 60.68
C HIS A 121 -51.93 -11.71 60.14
N ALA A 122 -51.07 -11.28 61.06
CA ALA A 122 -50.17 -10.13 60.97
C ALA A 122 -49.16 -10.10 59.81
N ASN A 123 -48.93 -8.90 59.26
CA ASN A 123 -47.79 -8.58 58.40
C ASN A 123 -46.50 -8.39 59.21
N PRO A 124 -45.38 -9.03 58.83
CA PRO A 124 -44.04 -8.47 58.96
C PRO A 124 -43.75 -7.57 57.75
N VAL A 125 -43.20 -6.38 57.98
CA VAL A 125 -42.82 -5.43 56.92
C VAL A 125 -41.66 -6.02 56.09
N PRO A 126 -41.78 -6.13 54.75
CA PRO A 126 -40.63 -6.48 53.91
C PRO A 126 -39.71 -5.27 53.78
N HIS A 127 -38.45 -5.39 54.22
CA HIS A 127 -37.41 -4.43 53.85
C HIS A 127 -37.20 -4.47 52.32
N PRO A 128 -37.11 -3.32 51.63
CA PRO A 128 -36.84 -3.32 50.20
C PRO A 128 -35.42 -3.85 49.93
N GLN A 129 -35.31 -4.98 49.25
CA GLN A 129 -34.05 -5.42 48.68
C GLN A 129 -33.59 -4.40 47.62
N PRO A 130 -32.30 -4.03 47.56
CA PRO A 130 -31.80 -3.15 46.51
C PRO A 130 -31.96 -3.83 45.15
N GLN A 131 -32.73 -3.19 44.25
CA GLN A 131 -32.85 -3.67 42.88
C GLN A 131 -31.49 -3.56 42.17
N ILE A 132 -30.84 -4.69 41.95
CA ILE A 132 -29.64 -4.77 41.13
C ILE A 132 -30.09 -4.61 39.67
N ASN A 133 -29.90 -3.40 39.13
CA ASN A 133 -30.14 -3.14 37.72
C ASN A 133 -29.10 -3.90 36.88
N HIS A 134 -29.48 -5.06 36.36
CA HIS A 134 -28.67 -5.82 35.40
C HIS A 134 -28.54 -5.01 34.10
N ILE A 135 -27.31 -4.78 33.67
CA ILE A 135 -26.96 -3.86 32.58
C ILE A 135 -26.65 -4.60 31.28
N TRP A 136 -26.29 -5.88 31.36
CA TRP A 136 -26.05 -6.75 30.20
C TRP A 136 -26.19 -8.22 30.58
N GLY A 137 -27.19 -8.91 30.02
CA GLY A 137 -27.52 -10.27 30.45
C GLY A 137 -27.85 -10.26 31.94
N ASN A 138 -27.18 -11.13 32.71
CA ASN A 138 -27.33 -11.21 34.16
C ASN A 138 -26.31 -10.37 34.96
N HIS A 139 -25.47 -9.55 34.32
CA HIS A 139 -24.37 -8.84 34.99
C HIS A 139 -24.74 -7.40 35.38
N ALA A 140 -24.31 -6.96 36.56
CA ALA A 140 -24.45 -5.56 37.01
C ALA A 140 -23.32 -4.68 36.45
N LYS A 141 -23.42 -3.35 36.65
CA LYS A 141 -22.44 -2.36 36.14
C LYS A 141 -20.99 -2.70 36.51
N GLU A 142 -20.76 -2.96 37.79
CA GLU A 142 -19.42 -3.15 38.35
C GLU A 142 -18.79 -4.48 37.87
N ASP A 143 -19.60 -5.55 37.83
CA ASP A 143 -19.19 -6.85 37.30
C ASP A 143 -18.66 -6.70 35.87
N ILE A 144 -19.40 -5.99 35.00
CA ILE A 144 -19.03 -5.80 33.59
C ILE A 144 -17.71 -5.03 33.47
N TYR A 145 -17.45 -4.01 34.29
CA TYR A 145 -16.18 -3.28 34.28
C TYR A 145 -15.00 -4.21 34.58
N GLN A 146 -15.08 -4.98 35.67
CA GLN A 146 -14.01 -5.90 36.06
C GLN A 146 -13.85 -7.05 35.05
N ILE A 147 -14.95 -7.63 34.55
CA ILE A 147 -14.96 -8.68 33.52
C ILE A 147 -14.25 -8.21 32.24
N PHE A 148 -14.59 -7.02 31.70
CA PHE A 148 -13.95 -6.53 30.48
C PHE A 148 -12.50 -6.11 30.69
N ARG A 149 -12.13 -5.57 31.86
CA ARG A 149 -10.73 -5.23 32.19
C ARG A 149 -9.85 -6.49 32.32
N ALA A 150 -10.39 -7.56 32.92
CA ALA A 150 -9.74 -8.86 33.01
C ALA A 150 -9.59 -9.51 31.61
N MET A 151 -10.67 -9.53 30.82
CA MET A 151 -10.62 -10.03 29.43
C MET A 151 -9.59 -9.26 28.60
N TYR A 152 -9.59 -7.92 28.65
CA TYR A 152 -8.62 -7.09 27.92
C TYR A 152 -7.18 -7.49 28.27
N SER A 153 -6.87 -7.57 29.57
CA SER A 153 -5.52 -7.90 30.05
C SER A 153 -5.05 -9.31 29.64
N GLU A 154 -5.96 -10.25 29.37
CA GLU A 154 -5.60 -11.56 28.79
C GLU A 154 -5.41 -11.51 27.27
N ILE A 155 -6.34 -10.90 26.53
CA ILE A 155 -6.35 -10.98 25.04
C ILE A 155 -5.17 -10.26 24.39
N VAL A 156 -4.64 -9.20 25.02
CA VAL A 156 -3.52 -8.41 24.48
C VAL A 156 -2.21 -9.21 24.38
N LEU A 157 -2.15 -10.35 25.07
CA LEU A 157 -1.04 -11.31 25.04
C LEU A 157 -1.24 -12.45 24.02
N TRP A 158 -2.39 -12.52 23.34
CA TRP A 158 -2.73 -13.60 22.42
C TRP A 158 -2.04 -13.49 21.06
N ARG A 159 -1.86 -14.64 20.39
CA ARG A 159 -1.36 -14.69 19.00
C ARG A 159 -2.47 -14.20 18.06
N ARG A 160 -2.20 -13.12 17.29
CA ARG A 160 -3.16 -12.55 16.33
C ARG A 160 -3.65 -13.61 15.32
N ASN A 161 -4.93 -13.96 15.41
CA ASN A 161 -5.58 -14.96 14.56
C ASN A 161 -6.98 -14.50 14.10
N ILE A 162 -7.09 -13.25 13.64
CA ILE A 162 -8.37 -12.63 13.27
C ILE A 162 -8.69 -12.86 11.78
N PHE A 163 -9.96 -13.12 11.45
CA PHE A 163 -10.47 -13.12 10.07
C PHE A 163 -10.98 -11.74 9.64
N LEU A 164 -11.10 -11.56 8.32
CA LEU A 164 -11.61 -10.33 7.72
C LEU A 164 -13.11 -10.21 7.97
N VAL A 165 -13.58 -9.05 8.45
CA VAL A 165 -15.01 -8.80 8.72
C VAL A 165 -15.86 -9.18 7.49
N PRO A 166 -16.83 -10.10 7.61
CA PRO A 166 -17.69 -10.52 6.50
C PRO A 166 -18.45 -9.34 5.87
N SER A 167 -18.86 -9.45 4.60
CA SER A 167 -19.69 -8.42 3.94
C SER A 167 -21.20 -8.61 4.15
N GLY A 168 -21.63 -9.75 4.69
CA GLY A 168 -23.04 -10.07 4.96
C GLY A 168 -23.57 -9.46 6.26
N ALA A 169 -24.79 -9.85 6.65
CA ALA A 169 -25.50 -9.35 7.83
C ALA A 169 -24.65 -9.38 9.12
N ASN A 170 -23.99 -10.52 9.42
CA ASN A 170 -23.18 -10.68 10.63
C ASN A 170 -21.98 -9.70 10.68
N GLY A 171 -21.44 -9.31 9.51
CA GLY A 171 -20.39 -8.30 9.42
C GLY A 171 -20.91 -6.87 9.56
N LYS A 172 -22.08 -6.56 8.99
CA LYS A 172 -22.80 -5.29 9.24
C LYS A 172 -23.12 -5.12 10.72
N ARG A 173 -23.59 -6.19 11.37
CA ARG A 173 -23.84 -6.25 12.81
C ARG A 173 -22.56 -5.98 13.62
N PHE A 174 -21.41 -6.53 13.24
CA PHE A 174 -20.14 -6.21 13.90
C PHE A 174 -19.77 -4.73 13.79
N VAL A 175 -19.91 -4.12 12.62
CA VAL A 175 -19.69 -2.68 12.45
C VAL A 175 -20.68 -1.85 13.28
N GLY A 176 -21.96 -2.21 13.28
CA GLY A 176 -22.99 -1.54 14.08
C GLY A 176 -22.74 -1.65 15.59
N GLU A 177 -22.33 -2.81 16.10
CA GLU A 177 -21.99 -2.99 17.51
C GLU A 177 -20.73 -2.19 17.88
N THR A 178 -19.70 -2.13 17.02
CA THR A 178 -18.55 -1.24 17.23
C THR A 178 -18.99 0.23 17.28
N THR A 179 -19.90 0.65 16.40
CA THR A 179 -20.46 2.02 16.38
C THR A 179 -21.20 2.34 17.68
N LYS A 180 -22.10 1.45 18.12
CA LYS A 180 -22.86 1.57 19.37
C LYS A 180 -21.94 1.76 20.60
N TRP A 181 -20.84 1.01 20.70
CA TRP A 181 -19.92 1.16 21.83
C TRP A 181 -19.10 2.45 21.76
N LEU A 182 -18.65 2.87 20.58
CA LEU A 182 -18.02 4.18 20.41
C LEU A 182 -19.00 5.33 20.74
N GLN A 183 -20.27 5.19 20.35
CA GLN A 183 -21.31 6.18 20.61
C GLN A 183 -21.59 6.31 22.12
N ARG A 184 -21.61 5.20 22.87
CA ARG A 184 -21.70 5.22 24.35
C ARG A 184 -20.58 5.99 25.05
N TRP A 185 -19.40 6.08 24.44
CA TRP A 185 -18.31 6.93 24.94
C TRP A 185 -18.51 8.40 24.53
N VAL A 186 -18.93 8.64 23.28
CA VAL A 186 -19.23 9.98 22.76
C VAL A 186 -20.32 10.67 23.56
N ASP A 187 -21.40 9.95 23.90
CA ASP A 187 -22.57 10.46 24.62
C ASP A 187 -22.37 10.58 26.15
N ASP A 188 -21.14 10.37 26.66
CA ASP A 188 -20.82 10.28 28.10
C ASP A 188 -21.76 9.36 28.89
N SER A 189 -22.12 8.22 28.31
CA SER A 189 -23.08 7.31 28.95
C SER A 189 -22.60 6.89 30.33
N GLU A 190 -23.24 7.39 31.39
CA GLU A 190 -22.84 7.23 32.79
C GLU A 190 -22.64 5.75 33.19
N SER A 191 -23.42 4.85 32.58
CA SER A 191 -23.31 3.40 32.80
C SER A 191 -22.14 2.73 32.07
N TYR A 192 -21.59 3.32 31.00
CA TYR A 192 -20.72 2.63 30.05
C TYR A 192 -19.45 3.38 29.60
N LYS A 193 -19.34 4.70 29.83
CA LYS A 193 -18.21 5.56 29.38
C LYS A 193 -16.84 4.92 29.68
N ASN A 194 -16.65 4.45 30.91
CA ASN A 194 -15.37 3.90 31.38
C ASN A 194 -15.02 2.50 30.84
N ILE A 195 -15.98 1.76 30.27
CA ILE A 195 -15.70 0.44 29.63
C ILE A 195 -15.74 0.49 28.11
N ALA A 196 -16.38 1.50 27.51
CA ALA A 196 -16.82 1.49 26.12
C ALA A 196 -15.69 1.19 25.13
N LEU A 197 -14.52 1.83 25.30
CA LEU A 197 -13.37 1.59 24.42
C LEU A 197 -12.71 0.22 24.70
N THR A 198 -12.68 -0.24 25.95
CA THR A 198 -12.24 -1.60 26.31
C THR A 198 -13.10 -2.66 25.61
N VAL A 199 -14.43 -2.49 25.59
CA VAL A 199 -15.35 -3.38 24.86
C VAL A 199 -15.01 -3.39 23.36
N VAL A 200 -14.81 -2.22 22.74
CA VAL A 200 -14.42 -2.10 21.31
C VAL A 200 -13.11 -2.82 21.02
N MET A 201 -12.11 -2.76 21.92
CA MET A 201 -10.82 -3.44 21.72
C MET A 201 -10.86 -4.95 22.05
N VAL A 202 -11.85 -5.40 22.83
CA VAL A 202 -12.07 -6.84 23.14
C VAL A 202 -12.84 -7.57 22.04
N MET A 203 -13.82 -6.90 21.40
CA MET A 203 -14.65 -7.48 20.33
C MET A 203 -13.89 -8.25 19.24
N PRO A 204 -12.75 -7.78 18.68
CA PRO A 204 -12.04 -8.50 17.61
C PRO A 204 -11.49 -9.85 18.06
N ALA A 205 -10.98 -9.94 19.29
CA ALA A 205 -10.40 -11.16 19.84
C ALA A 205 -11.47 -12.22 20.12
N LEU A 206 -12.63 -11.83 20.64
CA LEU A 206 -13.72 -12.78 20.94
C LEU A 206 -14.53 -13.14 19.69
N LEU A 207 -14.93 -12.15 18.89
CA LEU A 207 -15.89 -12.34 17.80
C LEU A 207 -15.23 -12.78 16.49
N LEU A 208 -14.00 -12.31 16.18
CA LEU A 208 -13.37 -12.49 14.86
C LEU A 208 -12.21 -13.50 14.83
N GLN A 209 -11.97 -14.30 15.88
CA GLN A 209 -10.93 -15.33 15.85
C GLN A 209 -11.24 -16.47 14.86
N LYS A 210 -10.27 -16.85 14.03
CA LYS A 210 -10.39 -17.98 13.09
C LYS A 210 -10.48 -19.31 13.84
N PRO A 211 -11.50 -20.14 13.63
CA PRO A 211 -11.63 -21.44 14.29
C PRO A 211 -10.54 -22.44 13.86
N SER A 212 -9.94 -22.26 12.67
CA SER A 212 -8.76 -23.03 12.24
C SER A 212 -7.98 -22.31 11.15
N TYR A 213 -6.73 -22.70 10.89
CA TYR A 213 -5.91 -22.13 9.81
C TYR A 213 -6.55 -22.32 8.40
N LYS A 214 -7.26 -23.44 8.19
CA LYS A 214 -7.94 -23.78 6.93
C LYS A 214 -9.40 -23.27 6.85
N SER A 215 -9.86 -22.47 7.83
CA SER A 215 -11.25 -22.06 7.91
C SER A 215 -11.67 -21.12 6.77
N THR A 216 -12.85 -21.38 6.22
CA THR A 216 -13.44 -20.68 5.07
C THR A 216 -14.30 -19.48 5.49
N ALA A 217 -14.56 -18.55 4.57
CA ALA A 217 -15.43 -17.38 4.82
C ALA A 217 -16.86 -17.75 5.26
N LYS A 218 -17.39 -18.89 4.79
CA LYS A 218 -18.68 -19.44 5.24
C LYS A 218 -18.63 -19.85 6.72
N GLN A 219 -17.56 -20.54 7.13
CA GLN A 219 -17.33 -20.89 8.54
C GLN A 219 -17.10 -19.66 9.42
N HIS A 220 -16.39 -18.63 8.93
CA HIS A 220 -16.21 -17.36 9.66
C HIS A 220 -17.56 -16.69 9.96
N SER A 221 -18.45 -16.64 8.97
CA SER A 221 -19.78 -16.03 9.12
C SER A 221 -20.66 -16.77 10.13
N LEU A 222 -20.64 -18.11 10.11
CA LEU A 222 -21.39 -18.96 11.06
C LEU A 222 -20.84 -18.88 12.49
N CYS A 223 -19.51 -18.84 12.67
CA CYS A 223 -18.89 -18.66 13.99
C CYS A 223 -19.23 -17.29 14.57
N LEU A 224 -19.18 -16.24 13.75
CA LEU A 224 -19.54 -14.88 14.16
C LEU A 224 -20.99 -14.80 14.64
N GLU A 225 -21.92 -15.48 13.95
CA GLU A 225 -23.33 -15.55 14.34
C GLU A 225 -23.56 -16.21 15.70
N ARG A 226 -22.89 -17.36 15.95
CA ARG A 226 -22.97 -18.04 17.26
C ARG A 226 -22.40 -17.17 18.37
N ARG A 227 -21.24 -16.57 18.14
CA ARG A 227 -20.57 -15.70 19.12
C ARG A 227 -21.40 -14.46 19.43
N PHE A 228 -22.15 -13.95 18.46
CA PHE A 228 -23.09 -12.86 18.68
C PHE A 228 -24.28 -13.22 19.59
N ARG A 229 -24.75 -14.47 19.58
CA ARG A 229 -25.77 -14.91 20.56
C ARG A 229 -25.22 -14.92 21.99
N LEU A 230 -24.04 -15.53 22.19
CA LEU A 230 -23.35 -15.51 23.49
C LEU A 230 -23.05 -14.07 23.95
N TRP A 231 -22.73 -13.17 23.02
CA TRP A 231 -22.53 -11.73 23.29
C TRP A 231 -23.81 -11.02 23.74
N ASP A 232 -24.97 -11.33 23.14
CA ASP A 232 -26.26 -10.77 23.55
C ASP A 232 -26.69 -11.32 24.93
N GLU A 233 -26.49 -12.63 25.14
CA GLU A 233 -26.79 -13.36 26.38
C GLU A 233 -25.88 -12.96 27.56
N GLY A 234 -24.73 -12.34 27.29
CA GLY A 234 -23.72 -11.98 28.30
C GLY A 234 -22.83 -13.15 28.76
N ASP A 235 -22.82 -14.27 28.01
CA ASP A 235 -21.96 -15.44 28.28
C ASP A 235 -20.52 -15.21 27.78
N PHE A 236 -19.85 -14.26 28.45
CA PHE A 236 -18.45 -13.93 28.20
C PHE A 236 -17.52 -15.11 28.54
N ASP A 237 -17.91 -15.99 29.46
CA ASP A 237 -17.14 -17.18 29.82
C ASP A 237 -17.12 -18.23 28.69
N ALA A 238 -18.22 -18.46 27.97
CA ALA A 238 -18.20 -19.30 26.76
C ALA A 238 -17.34 -18.67 25.66
N LEU A 239 -17.44 -17.36 25.44
CA LEU A 239 -16.61 -16.64 24.47
C LEU A 239 -15.11 -16.75 24.79
N MET A 240 -14.74 -16.57 26.07
CA MET A 240 -13.36 -16.73 26.54
C MET A 240 -12.89 -18.18 26.48
N ARG A 241 -13.71 -19.17 26.88
CA ARG A 241 -13.37 -20.60 26.77
C ARG A 241 -13.13 -21.03 25.32
N GLU A 242 -13.97 -20.61 24.38
CA GLU A 242 -13.78 -20.86 22.95
C GLU A 242 -12.47 -20.23 22.47
N SER A 243 -12.27 -18.95 22.79
CA SER A 243 -11.10 -18.17 22.37
C SER A 243 -9.78 -18.74 22.92
N ARG A 244 -9.73 -19.11 24.20
CA ARG A 244 -8.61 -19.80 24.86
C ARG A 244 -8.31 -21.14 24.18
N THR A 245 -9.34 -21.89 23.78
CA THR A 245 -9.18 -23.17 23.05
C THR A 245 -8.49 -22.97 21.70
N ILE A 246 -8.90 -21.93 20.94
CA ILE A 246 -8.25 -21.55 19.67
C ILE A 246 -6.79 -21.16 19.91
N GLN A 247 -6.51 -20.34 20.94
CA GLN A 247 -5.15 -19.92 21.28
C GLN A 247 -4.24 -21.08 21.72
N LYS A 248 -4.76 -22.08 22.44
CA LYS A 248 -4.02 -23.32 22.75
C LYS A 248 -3.65 -24.07 21.46
N ALA A 249 -4.58 -24.26 20.54
CA ALA A 249 -4.31 -24.92 19.25
C ALA A 249 -3.25 -24.18 18.41
N LEU A 250 -3.25 -22.84 18.40
CA LEU A 250 -2.23 -22.01 17.73
C LEU A 250 -0.82 -22.12 18.35
N LYS A 251 -0.71 -22.58 19.61
CA LYS A 251 0.57 -22.88 20.25
C LYS A 251 1.05 -24.29 19.88
N MET A 252 0.14 -25.26 19.83
CA MET A 252 0.44 -26.68 19.53
C MET A 252 0.86 -26.95 18.08
N PHE A 253 0.34 -26.19 17.12
CA PHE A 253 0.73 -26.30 15.71
C PHE A 253 1.61 -25.10 15.31
N PRO A 254 2.93 -25.14 15.60
CA PRO A 254 3.84 -24.14 15.04
C PRO A 254 3.71 -24.18 13.52
N SER A 255 3.61 -22.99 12.92
CA SER A 255 3.68 -22.84 11.47
C SER A 255 5.01 -23.41 11.01
N LYS A 256 5.02 -24.63 10.44
CA LYS A 256 6.17 -25.12 9.67
C LYS A 256 6.55 -24.01 8.70
N GLN A 257 7.75 -23.45 8.86
CA GLN A 257 8.40 -22.71 7.80
C GLN A 257 8.53 -23.71 6.65
N ARG A 258 7.57 -23.68 5.74
CA ARG A 258 7.80 -24.17 4.40
C ARG A 258 8.75 -23.16 3.80
N ASP A 259 9.88 -23.64 3.30
CA ASP A 259 10.78 -22.88 2.46
C ASP A 259 10.07 -22.51 1.16
N ALA A 260 9.20 -21.50 1.27
CA ALA A 260 8.63 -20.78 0.16
C ALA A 260 9.78 -19.94 -0.42
N GLN A 261 10.59 -20.63 -1.23
CA GLN A 261 11.63 -20.15 -2.15
C GLN A 261 11.60 -18.63 -2.23
N PHE A 262 12.55 -17.98 -1.56
CA PHE A 262 12.60 -16.55 -1.19
C PHE A 262 11.83 -15.58 -2.13
N SER A 263 12.03 -15.70 -3.45
CA SER A 263 11.30 -14.98 -4.50
C SER A 263 9.77 -15.01 -4.39
N LYS A 264 9.17 -16.15 -4.04
CA LYS A 264 7.70 -16.31 -3.90
C LYS A 264 7.16 -15.55 -2.69
N THR A 265 7.92 -15.50 -1.60
CA THR A 265 7.56 -14.72 -0.40
C THR A 265 7.66 -13.22 -0.71
N PHE A 266 8.72 -12.81 -1.41
CA PHE A 266 8.89 -11.45 -1.93
C PHE A 266 7.73 -11.04 -2.86
N ALA A 267 7.45 -11.85 -3.89
CA ALA A 267 6.40 -11.61 -4.87
C ALA A 267 5.02 -11.49 -4.20
N LYS A 268 4.71 -12.38 -3.25
CA LYS A 268 3.48 -12.30 -2.45
C LYS A 268 3.37 -10.98 -1.68
N LEU A 269 4.44 -10.46 -1.10
CA LEU A 269 4.41 -9.15 -0.43
C LEU A 269 4.13 -8.02 -1.44
N VAL A 270 4.73 -8.06 -2.63
CA VAL A 270 4.44 -7.10 -3.71
C VAL A 270 2.98 -7.18 -4.16
N PHE A 271 2.44 -8.38 -4.38
CA PHE A 271 1.06 -8.63 -4.79
C PHE A 271 0.01 -8.31 -3.69
N MET A 272 0.45 -8.19 -2.44
CA MET A 272 -0.34 -7.64 -1.33
C MET A 272 -0.18 -6.11 -1.16
N GLY A 273 0.58 -5.43 -2.03
CA GLY A 273 0.87 -4.00 -1.93
C GLY A 273 1.87 -3.60 -0.83
N LYS A 274 2.59 -4.56 -0.26
CA LYS A 274 3.52 -4.37 0.87
C LYS A 274 4.97 -4.17 0.38
N ILE A 275 5.15 -3.22 -0.55
CA ILE A 275 6.45 -2.93 -1.22
C ILE A 275 7.59 -2.77 -0.20
N ASN A 276 7.43 -1.95 0.83
CA ASN A 276 8.49 -1.74 1.84
C ASN A 276 8.87 -3.02 2.60
N ALA A 277 7.92 -3.94 2.80
CA ALA A 277 8.22 -5.23 3.43
C ALA A 277 8.96 -6.17 2.48
N ALA A 278 8.65 -6.14 1.18
CA ALA A 278 9.39 -6.87 0.17
C ALA A 278 10.84 -6.33 0.04
N LEU A 279 11.01 -5.00 0.00
CA LEU A 279 12.34 -4.39 -0.13
C LEU A 279 13.26 -4.69 1.06
N LYS A 280 12.73 -4.76 2.29
CA LYS A 280 13.49 -5.21 3.46
C LYS A 280 14.05 -6.64 3.33
N MET A 281 13.49 -7.48 2.46
CA MET A 281 14.06 -8.81 2.20
C MET A 281 15.33 -8.77 1.33
N LEU A 282 15.60 -7.67 0.62
CA LEU A 282 16.81 -7.52 -0.21
C LEU A 282 18.06 -7.26 0.63
N ASP A 283 17.89 -6.83 1.87
CA ASP A 283 18.96 -6.67 2.84
C ASP A 283 19.39 -8.05 3.35
N LYS A 284 20.57 -8.53 2.90
CA LYS A 284 21.17 -9.81 3.35
C LYS A 284 21.71 -9.76 4.79
N GLN A 285 21.65 -8.62 5.46
CA GLN A 285 22.09 -8.49 6.86
C GLN A 285 21.00 -9.01 7.79
N GLU A 286 21.38 -9.78 8.80
CA GLU A 286 20.48 -10.41 9.77
C GLU A 286 19.84 -9.42 10.78
N GLY A 287 19.92 -8.11 10.49
CA GLY A 287 19.52 -7.02 11.38
C GLY A 287 18.22 -6.30 10.98
N GLY A 288 17.72 -5.46 11.88
CA GLY A 288 16.50 -4.65 11.69
C GLY A 288 15.17 -5.43 11.76
N GLY A 289 15.21 -6.69 12.21
CA GLY A 289 14.05 -7.51 12.55
C GLY A 289 13.43 -7.15 13.91
N VAL A 290 12.43 -7.92 14.32
CA VAL A 290 11.97 -7.92 15.72
C VAL A 290 12.88 -8.87 16.50
N LEU A 291 13.52 -8.37 17.55
CA LEU A 291 14.42 -9.16 18.40
C LEU A 291 13.64 -10.18 19.25
N ASN A 292 14.29 -11.31 19.53
CA ASN A 292 13.81 -12.25 20.54
C ASN A 292 13.96 -11.62 21.94
N LEU A 293 13.06 -11.99 22.85
CA LEU A 293 13.04 -11.48 24.22
C LEU A 293 14.05 -12.21 25.10
N SER A 294 15.34 -11.90 24.95
CA SER A 294 16.34 -12.22 25.96
C SER A 294 16.20 -11.27 27.18
N LYS A 295 16.87 -11.61 28.28
CA LYS A 295 16.94 -10.74 29.46
C LYS A 295 17.46 -9.35 29.09
N ASP A 296 18.56 -9.27 28.33
CA ASP A 296 19.18 -8.01 27.92
C ASP A 296 18.26 -7.15 27.04
N VAL A 297 17.46 -7.78 26.17
CA VAL A 297 16.45 -7.07 25.36
C VAL A 297 15.32 -6.54 26.25
N ILE A 298 14.88 -7.29 27.26
CA ILE A 298 13.87 -6.84 28.23
C ILE A 298 14.40 -5.68 29.09
N ASP A 299 15.62 -5.78 29.61
CA ASP A 299 16.22 -4.74 30.44
C ASP A 299 16.57 -3.48 29.61
N SER A 300 16.92 -3.66 28.32
CA SER A 300 17.02 -2.55 27.36
C SER A 300 15.66 -1.92 27.00
N LEU A 301 14.57 -2.68 26.99
CA LEU A 301 13.22 -2.12 26.83
C LEU A 301 12.79 -1.32 28.07
N LYS A 302 13.08 -1.80 29.29
CA LYS A 302 12.78 -1.09 30.54
C LYS A 302 13.55 0.23 30.64
N SER A 303 14.87 0.20 30.47
CA SER A 303 15.72 1.41 30.55
C SER A 303 15.39 2.49 29.52
N LYS A 304 14.65 2.16 28.46
CA LYS A 304 14.16 3.12 27.45
C LYS A 304 12.78 3.69 27.76
N HIS A 305 12.12 3.29 28.83
CA HIS A 305 10.87 3.88 29.31
C HIS A 305 11.11 4.36 30.75
N PRO A 306 11.75 5.53 30.93
CA PRO A 306 12.08 6.04 32.26
C PRO A 306 10.81 6.40 33.04
N GLU A 307 10.97 6.48 34.36
CA GLU A 307 9.97 7.03 35.28
C GLU A 307 9.71 8.51 34.96
N ALA A 308 8.52 9.00 35.33
CA ALA A 308 8.15 10.39 35.10
C ALA A 308 9.00 11.33 35.97
N GLN A 309 9.48 12.40 35.36
CA GLN A 309 10.26 13.44 36.03
C GLN A 309 9.36 14.58 36.51
N GLU A 310 9.89 15.37 37.45
CA GLU A 310 9.30 16.67 37.79
C GLU A 310 9.55 17.70 36.69
N ALA A 311 8.71 18.72 36.64
CA ALA A 311 8.98 19.89 35.81
C ALA A 311 9.94 20.83 36.54
N ASP A 312 10.91 21.37 35.82
CA ASP A 312 11.69 22.51 36.25
C ASP A 312 10.85 23.78 35.99
N GLU A 313 10.45 24.49 37.06
CA GLU A 313 9.63 25.70 36.99
C GLU A 313 10.27 26.79 36.12
N SER A 314 11.60 26.82 35.99
CA SER A 314 12.30 27.83 35.18
C SER A 314 12.07 27.69 33.66
N VAL A 315 11.62 26.51 33.19
CA VAL A 315 11.32 26.24 31.78
C VAL A 315 9.82 26.17 31.48
N LEU A 316 8.97 26.49 32.46
CA LEU A 316 7.53 26.55 32.27
C LEU A 316 7.11 27.90 31.70
N ILE A 317 6.27 27.87 30.66
CA ILE A 317 5.70 29.07 30.06
C ILE A 317 4.49 29.50 30.90
N HIS A 318 4.45 30.77 31.28
CA HIS A 318 3.36 31.36 32.06
C HIS A 318 2.73 32.54 31.31
N GLY A 319 1.49 32.88 31.69
CA GLY A 319 0.69 33.93 31.05
C GLY A 319 -0.71 33.44 30.66
N PRO A 320 -1.50 34.30 30.00
CA PRO A 320 -2.79 33.91 29.44
C PRO A 320 -2.58 32.89 28.31
N LYS A 321 -3.28 31.75 28.37
CA LYS A 321 -3.29 30.76 27.29
C LYS A 321 -4.06 31.34 26.09
N PRO A 322 -3.54 31.27 24.86
CA PRO A 322 -4.28 31.70 23.69
C PRO A 322 -5.59 30.92 23.55
N PHE A 323 -6.67 31.63 23.22
CA PHE A 323 -7.97 31.01 23.00
C PHE A 323 -7.99 30.22 21.68
N VAL A 324 -8.72 29.11 21.66
CA VAL A 324 -8.91 28.27 20.48
C VAL A 324 -10.40 28.11 20.23
N ASP A 325 -10.90 28.72 19.16
CA ASP A 325 -12.28 28.56 18.74
C ASP A 325 -12.61 27.10 18.39
N PRO A 326 -13.51 26.42 19.13
CA PRO A 326 -13.83 25.01 18.89
C PRO A 326 -14.34 24.73 17.46
N VAL A 327 -14.85 25.75 16.77
CA VAL A 327 -15.35 25.71 15.39
C VAL A 327 -14.29 25.23 14.39
N MET A 328 -12.99 25.45 14.63
CA MET A 328 -11.94 25.00 13.72
C MET A 328 -11.97 23.49 13.46
N PHE A 329 -12.36 22.72 14.49
CA PHE A 329 -12.47 21.27 14.42
C PHE A 329 -13.74 20.79 13.68
N GLU A 330 -14.69 21.67 13.33
CA GLU A 330 -15.85 21.29 12.52
C GLU A 330 -15.47 20.75 11.14
N SER A 331 -14.31 21.18 10.61
CA SER A 331 -13.69 20.66 9.39
C SER A 331 -13.28 19.18 9.45
N ILE A 332 -13.27 18.54 10.63
CA ILE A 332 -13.20 17.08 10.74
C ILE A 332 -14.54 16.51 10.29
N ASP A 333 -14.55 15.83 9.15
CA ASP A 333 -15.73 15.22 8.52
C ASP A 333 -15.51 13.72 8.19
N GLU A 334 -16.55 13.03 7.71
CA GLU A 334 -16.44 11.62 7.31
C GLU A 334 -15.39 11.42 6.21
N SER A 335 -15.24 12.40 5.32
CA SER A 335 -14.21 12.41 4.27
C SER A 335 -12.81 12.34 4.87
N THR A 336 -12.57 13.09 5.95
CA THR A 336 -11.30 13.19 6.68
C THR A 336 -10.98 11.89 7.43
N ILE A 337 -11.98 11.26 8.05
CA ILE A 337 -11.86 9.91 8.64
C ILE A 337 -11.51 8.87 7.55
N VAL A 338 -12.24 8.86 6.42
CA VAL A 338 -12.03 7.93 5.31
C VAL A 338 -10.64 8.10 4.67
N LYS A 339 -10.22 9.34 4.38
CA LYS A 339 -8.87 9.66 3.87
C LYS A 339 -7.78 9.18 4.85
N SER A 340 -8.01 9.34 6.16
CA SER A 340 -7.07 8.90 7.21
C SER A 340 -7.01 7.38 7.37
N ALA A 341 -8.13 6.67 7.20
CA ALA A 341 -8.18 5.22 7.15
C ALA A 341 -7.47 4.65 5.90
N ILE A 342 -7.63 5.27 4.73
CA ILE A 342 -6.92 4.91 3.49
C ILE A 342 -5.40 5.12 3.64
N ARG A 343 -4.98 6.26 4.23
CA ARG A 343 -3.57 6.59 4.50
C ARG A 343 -2.97 5.82 5.67
N THR A 344 -3.75 5.02 6.40
CA THR A 344 -3.25 4.23 7.53
C THR A 344 -2.78 2.84 7.09
N LYS A 345 -1.56 2.52 7.50
CA LYS A 345 -0.84 1.29 7.18
C LYS A 345 -0.24 0.72 8.48
N GLY A 346 0.31 -0.48 8.38
CA GLY A 346 1.02 -1.14 9.48
C GLY A 346 0.14 -2.10 10.28
N SER A 347 0.79 -2.76 11.23
CA SER A 347 0.26 -3.83 12.06
C SER A 347 -0.82 -3.35 13.04
N SER A 348 -1.56 -4.31 13.62
CA SER A 348 -2.50 -4.05 14.71
C SER A 348 -1.79 -3.61 16.00
N GLY A 349 -2.51 -2.83 16.80
CA GLY A 349 -2.22 -2.65 18.21
C GLY A 349 -2.64 -3.86 19.06
N PRO A 350 -2.86 -3.68 20.37
CA PRO A 350 -3.25 -4.72 21.31
C PRO A 350 -4.50 -5.53 20.91
N SER A 351 -5.54 -4.90 20.37
CA SER A 351 -6.81 -5.52 19.91
C SER A 351 -6.66 -6.56 18.79
N GLY A 352 -5.51 -6.61 18.11
CA GLY A 352 -5.28 -7.49 16.97
C GLY A 352 -5.93 -7.06 15.65
N LEU A 353 -6.80 -6.03 15.67
CA LEU A 353 -7.44 -5.47 14.47
C LEU A 353 -6.47 -4.53 13.74
N ASP A 354 -6.23 -4.77 12.45
CA ASP A 354 -5.20 -4.06 11.67
C ASP A 354 -5.77 -2.97 10.73
N SER A 355 -4.86 -2.27 10.05
CA SER A 355 -5.21 -1.19 9.12
C SER A 355 -6.04 -1.65 7.90
N ASP A 356 -5.95 -2.92 7.50
CA ASP A 356 -6.76 -3.46 6.39
C ASP A 356 -8.19 -3.75 6.85
N ALA A 357 -8.36 -4.25 8.08
CA ALA A 357 -9.67 -4.48 8.68
C ALA A 357 -10.42 -3.17 8.98
N TRP A 358 -9.77 -2.18 9.59
CA TRP A 358 -10.37 -0.86 9.84
C TRP A 358 -10.73 -0.14 8.54
N ARG A 359 -9.82 -0.12 7.55
CA ARG A 359 -10.11 0.40 6.20
C ARG A 359 -11.29 -0.32 5.55
N ARG A 360 -11.43 -1.64 5.75
CA ARG A 360 -12.59 -2.38 5.24
C ARG A 360 -13.89 -1.92 5.90
N MET A 361 -13.93 -1.80 7.23
CA MET A 361 -15.13 -1.36 7.97
C MET A 361 -15.55 0.07 7.58
N LEU A 362 -14.57 0.98 7.47
CA LEU A 362 -14.82 2.41 7.19
C LEU A 362 -15.03 2.75 5.71
N VAL A 363 -14.43 2.01 4.77
CA VAL A 363 -14.40 2.42 3.34
C VAL A 363 -15.18 1.46 2.42
N SER A 364 -15.49 0.25 2.85
CA SER A 364 -16.20 -0.71 2.00
C SER A 364 -17.70 -0.45 1.94
N LYS A 365 -18.22 -0.17 0.74
CA LYS A 365 -19.67 -0.02 0.48
C LYS A 365 -20.53 -1.22 0.90
N ASN A 366 -19.92 -2.40 1.08
CA ASN A 366 -20.60 -3.58 1.59
C ASN A 366 -21.29 -3.34 2.94
N PHE A 367 -20.77 -2.41 3.77
CA PHE A 367 -21.38 -2.06 5.05
C PHE A 367 -22.47 -1.00 4.94
N GLY A 368 -22.55 -0.24 3.83
CA GLY A 368 -23.59 0.76 3.57
C GLY A 368 -23.75 1.73 4.74
N LYS A 369 -24.99 1.90 5.22
CA LYS A 369 -25.31 2.76 6.36
C LYS A 369 -24.43 2.49 7.59
N PHE A 370 -24.19 1.23 7.97
CA PHE A 370 -23.36 0.88 9.13
C PHE A 370 -21.93 1.44 9.03
N GLY A 371 -21.35 1.49 7.83
CA GLY A 371 -20.04 2.10 7.61
C GLY A 371 -20.08 3.63 7.74
N SER A 372 -21.15 4.28 7.27
CA SER A 372 -21.37 5.73 7.41
C SER A 372 -21.67 6.14 8.85
N ASP A 373 -22.49 5.38 9.56
CA ASP A 373 -22.77 5.61 10.99
C ASP A 373 -21.47 5.50 11.81
N LEU A 374 -20.61 4.49 11.53
CA LEU A 374 -19.28 4.40 12.14
C LEU A 374 -18.39 5.62 11.82
N GLN A 375 -18.38 6.10 10.57
CA GLN A 375 -17.63 7.31 10.21
C GLN A 375 -18.11 8.52 11.02
N LYS A 376 -19.43 8.72 11.15
CA LYS A 376 -20.05 9.82 11.89
C LYS A 376 -19.71 9.79 13.37
N THR A 377 -19.87 8.63 14.03
CA THR A 377 -19.46 8.47 15.43
C THR A 377 -17.97 8.77 15.60
N LEU A 378 -17.10 8.38 14.65
CA LEU A 378 -15.67 8.71 14.69
C LEU A 378 -15.37 10.20 14.45
N VAL A 379 -16.19 10.93 13.70
CA VAL A 379 -16.09 12.39 13.58
C VAL A 379 -16.35 13.05 14.92
N VAL A 380 -17.45 12.70 15.61
CA VAL A 380 -17.77 13.28 16.92
C VAL A 380 -16.74 12.88 17.97
N PHE A 381 -16.31 11.62 17.98
CA PHE A 381 -15.21 11.12 18.83
C PHE A 381 -13.92 11.93 18.64
N ALA A 382 -13.52 12.22 17.39
CA ALA A 382 -12.34 13.02 17.09
C ALA A 382 -12.49 14.48 17.52
N LYS A 383 -13.65 15.10 17.26
CA LYS A 383 -13.96 16.48 17.70
C LYS A 383 -13.92 16.59 19.23
N LYS A 384 -14.50 15.63 19.95
CA LYS A 384 -14.52 15.56 21.42
C LYS A 384 -13.11 15.55 22.00
N LEU A 385 -12.23 14.67 21.49
CA LEU A 385 -10.82 14.59 21.93
C LEU A 385 -10.01 15.88 21.70
N CYS A 386 -10.44 16.77 20.80
CA CYS A 386 -9.81 18.08 20.57
C CYS A 386 -10.40 19.21 21.42
N ARG A 387 -11.62 19.06 21.94
CA ARG A 387 -12.39 20.14 22.60
C ARG A 387 -12.45 19.99 24.11
N GLU A 388 -12.50 18.76 24.59
CA GLU A 388 -12.79 18.44 25.99
C GLU A 388 -11.60 17.71 26.63
N ASN A 389 -11.24 18.10 27.85
CA ASN A 389 -10.28 17.34 28.66
C ASN A 389 -11.01 16.14 29.26
N ILE A 390 -10.52 14.93 28.98
CA ILE A 390 -11.11 13.70 29.52
C ILE A 390 -10.69 13.51 30.97
N GLU A 391 -11.67 13.20 31.82
CA GLU A 391 -11.50 12.96 33.25
C GLU A 391 -10.55 11.79 33.53
N THR A 392 -9.75 11.95 34.59
CA THR A 392 -8.74 10.98 35.02
C THR A 392 -8.42 11.17 36.50
N ASP A 393 -8.16 10.07 37.19
CA ASP A 393 -7.62 10.02 38.56
C ASP A 393 -6.08 10.17 38.61
N GLY A 394 -5.42 10.37 37.46
CA GLY A 394 -3.97 10.40 37.29
C GLY A 394 -3.33 9.04 36.92
N THR A 395 -4.00 7.94 37.24
CA THR A 395 -3.54 6.56 36.97
C THR A 395 -4.36 5.86 35.88
N SER A 396 -5.63 6.24 35.70
CA SER A 396 -6.59 5.64 34.78
C SER A 396 -7.42 6.70 34.05
N SER A 397 -8.04 6.30 32.94
CA SER A 397 -9.07 7.09 32.24
C SER A 397 -9.92 6.18 31.36
N SER A 398 -11.07 6.67 30.89
CA SER A 398 -11.88 5.99 29.87
C SER A 398 -11.16 5.73 28.54
N LEU A 399 -9.96 6.30 28.34
CA LEU A 399 -9.10 6.11 27.16
C LEU A 399 -8.05 4.99 27.31
N GLU A 400 -7.92 4.31 28.47
CA GLU A 400 -6.84 3.32 28.75
C GLU A 400 -6.61 2.32 27.59
N ALA A 401 -7.67 1.66 27.12
CA ALA A 401 -7.57 0.66 26.04
C ALA A 401 -7.30 1.27 24.65
N TYR A 402 -7.56 2.57 24.46
CA TYR A 402 -7.32 3.32 23.21
C TYR A 402 -5.89 3.88 23.13
N THR A 403 -5.33 4.31 24.25
CA THR A 403 -3.94 4.80 24.33
C THR A 403 -2.92 3.66 24.42
N SER A 404 -3.32 2.52 24.99
CA SER A 404 -2.53 1.28 25.09
C SER A 404 -1.86 0.84 23.78
N CYS A 405 -0.66 0.26 23.92
CA CYS A 405 0.21 -0.08 22.79
C CYS A 405 0.77 -1.50 22.89
N ARG A 406 0.98 -2.13 21.74
CA ARG A 406 1.76 -3.37 21.64
C ARG A 406 3.21 -3.02 21.36
N LEU A 407 4.08 -3.23 22.34
CA LEU A 407 5.50 -2.89 22.28
C LEU A 407 6.30 -4.01 21.61
N ILE A 408 7.13 -3.64 20.64
CA ILE A 408 8.09 -4.54 19.99
C ILE A 408 9.52 -4.00 20.11
N PRO A 409 10.52 -4.86 20.40
CA PRO A 409 11.93 -4.52 20.26
C PRO A 409 12.35 -4.69 18.80
N LEU A 410 12.54 -3.59 18.07
CA LEU A 410 13.26 -3.64 16.80
C LEU A 410 14.77 -3.59 17.04
N ASP A 411 15.52 -4.29 16.20
CA ASP A 411 16.97 -4.18 16.20
C ASP A 411 17.45 -2.82 15.66
N LYS A 412 18.39 -2.18 16.38
CA LYS A 412 19.09 -0.93 16.00
C LYS A 412 20.51 -1.20 15.47
N SER A 413 21.03 -2.42 15.62
CA SER A 413 22.33 -2.90 15.10
C SER A 413 23.52 -1.97 15.39
N PRO A 414 24.03 -1.88 16.64
CA PRO A 414 23.62 -2.64 17.83
C PRO A 414 22.51 -1.96 18.66
N GLY A 415 21.88 -2.76 19.54
CA GLY A 415 20.93 -2.29 20.55
C GLY A 415 19.45 -2.34 20.12
N VAL A 416 18.56 -1.89 21.01
CA VAL A 416 17.11 -1.99 20.84
C VAL A 416 16.47 -0.64 20.47
N ARG A 417 15.51 -0.65 19.54
CA ARG A 417 14.55 0.44 19.30
C ARG A 417 13.13 0.00 19.70
N PRO A 418 12.55 0.55 20.78
CA PRO A 418 11.18 0.25 21.19
C PRO A 418 10.19 0.91 20.22
N ILE A 419 9.21 0.16 19.73
CA ILE A 419 8.08 0.72 18.97
C ILE A 419 6.78 0.35 19.68
N GLY A 420 6.07 1.37 20.18
CA GLY A 420 4.73 1.26 20.74
C GLY A 420 3.69 1.27 19.62
N ILE A 421 3.27 0.10 19.16
CA ILE A 421 2.21 -0.02 18.15
C ILE A 421 0.87 0.19 18.85
N GLY A 422 0.41 1.44 18.91
CA GLY A 422 -0.91 1.80 19.45
C GLY A 422 -2.08 1.24 18.64
N GLU A 423 -3.30 1.48 19.10
CA GLU A 423 -4.48 1.05 18.37
C GLU A 423 -4.58 1.68 16.98
N VAL A 424 -5.09 0.91 16.01
CA VAL A 424 -5.30 1.43 14.64
C VAL A 424 -6.31 2.57 14.66
N LEU A 425 -7.31 2.49 15.53
CA LEU A 425 -8.28 3.56 15.76
C LEU A 425 -7.59 4.87 16.16
N ARG A 426 -6.71 4.85 17.18
CA ARG A 426 -5.88 6.01 17.60
C ARG A 426 -5.09 6.59 16.43
N ARG A 427 -4.51 5.72 15.58
CA ARG A 427 -3.74 6.18 14.40
C ARG A 427 -4.60 6.75 13.26
N ILE A 428 -5.88 6.39 13.17
CA ILE A 428 -6.82 6.97 12.20
C ILE A 428 -7.30 8.33 12.70
N VAL A 429 -7.75 8.39 13.96
CA VAL A 429 -8.23 9.62 14.61
C VAL A 429 -7.13 10.68 14.69
N GLY A 430 -5.94 10.33 15.19
CA GLY A 430 -4.81 11.27 15.25
C GLY A 430 -4.40 11.83 13.89
N LYS A 431 -4.49 11.04 12.81
CA LYS A 431 -4.24 11.54 11.44
C LYS A 431 -5.35 12.42 10.90
N ALA A 432 -6.61 12.17 11.27
CA ALA A 432 -7.73 13.02 10.91
C ALA A 432 -7.55 14.41 11.55
N VAL A 433 -7.25 14.45 12.85
CA VAL A 433 -6.93 15.69 13.58
C VAL A 433 -5.73 16.41 12.95
N ILE A 434 -4.58 15.74 12.78
CA ILE A 434 -3.39 16.33 12.13
C ILE A 434 -3.73 16.90 10.75
N SER A 435 -4.59 16.25 9.96
CA SER A 435 -4.90 16.75 8.61
C SER A 435 -5.68 18.06 8.59
N VAL A 436 -6.33 18.43 9.71
CA VAL A 436 -6.95 19.74 9.93
C VAL A 436 -5.95 20.73 10.52
N ILE A 437 -5.29 20.39 11.63
CA ILE A 437 -4.42 21.34 12.37
C ILE A 437 -2.99 21.47 11.82
N LYS A 438 -2.64 20.76 10.74
CA LYS A 438 -1.28 20.81 10.15
C LYS A 438 -0.79 22.23 9.82
N PRO A 439 -1.60 23.18 9.30
CA PRO A 439 -1.14 24.55 9.07
C PRO A 439 -0.62 25.20 10.36
N ASN A 440 -1.38 25.11 11.44
CA ASN A 440 -1.00 25.66 12.75
C ASN A 440 0.21 24.94 13.35
N ILE A 441 0.33 23.62 13.19
CA ILE A 441 1.53 22.88 13.62
C ILE A 441 2.78 23.39 12.89
N LEU A 442 2.68 23.64 11.58
CA LEU A 442 3.80 24.16 10.79
C LEU A 442 4.18 25.58 11.22
N GLU A 443 3.17 26.45 11.36
CA GLU A 443 3.30 27.83 11.86
C GLU A 443 4.00 27.86 13.24
N SER A 444 3.49 27.12 14.23
CA SER A 444 4.11 27.00 15.55
C SER A 444 5.53 26.44 15.51
N SER A 445 5.84 25.49 14.60
CA SER A 445 7.18 24.87 14.52
C SER A 445 8.25 25.67 13.78
N GLY A 446 7.85 26.72 13.06
CA GLY A 446 8.73 27.53 12.23
C GLY A 446 9.53 26.71 11.19
N ASP A 447 10.74 27.19 10.89
CA ASP A 447 11.62 26.65 9.85
C ASP A 447 12.90 25.98 10.38
N LEU A 448 13.14 26.03 11.69
CA LEU A 448 14.33 25.43 12.32
C LEU A 448 14.07 24.03 12.89
N GLN A 449 12.81 23.68 13.23
CA GLN A 449 12.43 22.33 13.65
C GLN A 449 11.63 21.60 12.56
N LEU A 450 12.33 20.80 11.77
CA LEU A 450 11.87 20.31 10.47
C LEU A 450 11.05 19.01 10.51
N CYS A 451 10.82 18.42 11.69
CA CYS A 451 10.06 17.17 11.80
C CYS A 451 8.54 17.34 11.97
N ALA A 452 8.06 18.57 12.13
CA ALA A 452 6.63 18.89 12.24
C ALA A 452 5.84 18.63 10.93
N GLY A 453 6.54 18.59 9.79
CA GLY A 453 6.02 18.12 8.51
C GLY A 453 6.32 19.05 7.32
N GLN A 454 7.35 19.87 7.45
CA GLN A 454 7.92 20.75 6.43
C GLN A 454 8.22 19.94 5.15
N LYS A 455 7.91 20.51 3.98
CA LYS A 455 8.17 19.84 2.71
C LYS A 455 9.67 19.84 2.45
N SER A 456 10.23 18.67 2.12
CA SER A 456 11.66 18.49 1.85
C SER A 456 12.61 18.94 2.99
N GLY A 457 12.16 18.97 4.25
CA GLY A 457 12.95 19.46 5.39
C GLY A 457 14.36 18.85 5.49
N CYS A 458 14.50 17.52 5.48
CA CYS A 458 15.81 16.88 5.53
C CYS A 458 16.70 17.23 4.33
N GLU A 459 16.13 17.40 3.11
CA GLU A 459 16.90 17.86 1.95
C GLU A 459 17.40 19.30 2.18
N ALA A 460 16.52 20.18 2.68
CA ALA A 460 16.83 21.59 2.92
C ALA A 460 17.91 21.80 3.98
N ALA A 461 17.87 21.03 5.08
CA ALA A 461 18.88 21.06 6.13
C ALA A 461 20.24 20.55 5.66
N VAL A 462 20.29 19.46 4.88
CA VAL A 462 21.57 18.95 4.33
C VAL A 462 22.20 19.96 3.38
N HIS A 463 21.40 20.63 2.53
CA HIS A 463 21.93 21.68 1.64
C HIS A 463 22.38 22.91 2.44
N ALA A 464 21.55 23.42 3.35
CA ALA A 464 21.88 24.60 4.16
C ALA A 464 23.13 24.39 5.04
N MET A 465 23.18 23.30 5.82
CA MET A 465 24.32 23.03 6.71
C MET A 465 25.61 22.70 5.95
N ARG A 466 25.53 22.25 4.70
CA ARG A 466 26.71 22.15 3.83
C ARG A 466 27.24 23.52 3.46
N GLU A 467 26.37 24.39 2.92
CA GLU A 467 26.77 25.75 2.52
C GLU A 467 27.34 26.55 3.71
N ILE A 468 26.69 26.47 4.88
CA ILE A 468 27.17 27.10 6.12
C ILE A 468 28.56 26.61 6.50
N PHE A 469 28.83 25.30 6.39
CA PHE A 469 30.15 24.74 6.71
C PHE A 469 31.23 25.12 5.69
N GLU A 470 30.84 25.41 4.44
CA GLU A 470 31.74 25.86 3.38
C GLU A 470 32.10 27.35 3.50
N GLU A 471 31.25 28.18 4.12
CA GLU A 471 31.51 29.61 4.39
C GLU A 471 32.79 29.84 5.21
N GLU A 472 33.61 30.84 4.84
CA GLU A 472 34.95 31.06 5.41
C GLU A 472 34.94 31.27 6.93
N GLU A 473 33.97 32.07 7.41
CA GLU A 473 33.77 32.43 8.82
C GLU A 473 33.34 31.25 9.72
N THR A 474 32.92 30.12 9.15
CA THR A 474 32.56 28.90 9.88
C THR A 474 33.78 28.02 10.09
N ASP A 475 34.17 27.75 11.34
CA ASP A 475 35.27 26.84 11.65
C ASP A 475 34.82 25.37 11.68
N ALA A 476 33.61 25.13 12.21
CA ALA A 476 33.12 23.81 12.55
C ALA A 476 31.59 23.67 12.49
N LEU A 477 31.12 22.42 12.37
CA LEU A 477 29.73 21.98 12.48
C LEU A 477 29.63 20.86 13.52
N LEU A 478 28.91 21.11 14.61
CA LEU A 478 28.60 20.12 15.63
C LEU A 478 27.25 19.44 15.33
N LEU A 479 27.26 18.11 15.27
CA LEU A 479 26.10 17.25 15.12
C LEU A 479 25.84 16.52 16.44
N VAL A 480 24.74 16.83 17.11
CA VAL A 480 24.36 16.28 18.40
C VAL A 480 23.44 15.06 18.23
N ASP A 481 23.79 13.94 18.86
CA ASP A 481 22.91 12.77 19.04
C ASP A 481 22.30 12.85 20.46
N ALA A 482 21.00 12.60 20.60
CA ALA A 482 20.34 12.60 21.91
C ALA A 482 19.95 11.18 22.35
N ARG A 483 20.19 10.84 23.62
CA ARG A 483 19.78 9.52 24.13
C ARG A 483 18.26 9.46 24.30
N ASN A 484 17.64 8.48 23.64
CA ASN A 484 16.25 8.05 23.88
C ASN A 484 15.15 9.11 23.67
N ALA A 485 15.47 10.24 23.04
CA ALA A 485 14.69 11.47 22.87
C ALA A 485 13.16 11.35 23.03
N PHE A 486 12.46 10.67 22.11
CA PHE A 486 11.00 10.55 22.14
C PHE A 486 10.44 10.04 23.47
N ASN A 487 11.11 9.08 24.10
CA ASN A 487 10.70 8.47 25.36
C ASN A 487 11.27 9.20 26.60
N SER A 488 12.05 10.27 26.39
CA SER A 488 12.78 10.99 27.45
C SER A 488 12.47 12.49 27.53
N ILE A 489 11.84 13.09 26.51
CA ILE A 489 11.29 14.46 26.58
C ILE A 489 10.39 14.60 27.81
N ASN A 490 10.58 15.64 28.61
CA ASN A 490 9.87 15.81 29.88
C ASN A 490 8.37 16.05 29.61
N ARG A 491 7.55 15.08 29.99
CA ARG A 491 6.11 15.07 29.72
C ARG A 491 5.36 16.15 30.50
N LYS A 492 5.77 16.48 31.72
CA LYS A 492 5.13 17.55 32.50
C LYS A 492 5.35 18.90 31.83
N VAL A 493 6.61 19.22 31.48
CA VAL A 493 6.98 20.43 30.73
C VAL A 493 6.27 20.47 29.38
N LEU A 494 6.26 19.35 28.62
CA LEU A 494 5.57 19.24 27.34
C LEU A 494 4.07 19.56 27.43
N LEU A 495 3.36 18.95 28.39
CA LEU A 495 1.93 19.12 28.56
C LEU A 495 1.55 20.50 29.12
N HIS A 496 2.44 21.14 29.89
CA HIS A 496 2.25 22.51 30.36
C HIS A 496 2.51 23.56 29.26
N ASN A 497 3.58 23.38 28.47
CA ASN A 497 4.03 24.35 27.46
C ASN A 497 3.25 24.29 26.13
N ILE A 498 2.78 23.11 25.67
CA ILE A 498 2.01 23.00 24.41
C ILE A 498 0.79 23.96 24.33
N PRO A 499 -0.04 24.15 25.38
CA PRO A 499 -1.10 25.16 25.41
C PRO A 499 -0.69 26.59 25.01
N TYR A 500 0.59 26.94 25.14
CA TYR A 500 1.14 28.23 24.74
C TYR A 500 1.76 28.18 23.34
N LEU A 501 2.52 27.12 23.04
CA LEU A 501 3.29 26.99 21.80
C LEU A 501 2.45 26.58 20.58
N CYS A 502 1.52 25.65 20.76
CA CYS A 502 0.58 25.20 19.73
C CYS A 502 -0.79 24.89 20.37
N PRO A 503 -1.57 25.94 20.73
CA PRO A 503 -2.80 25.81 21.52
C PRO A 503 -3.79 24.78 20.94
N VAL A 504 -3.91 24.73 19.62
CA VAL A 504 -4.83 23.84 18.89
C VAL A 504 -4.49 22.35 18.99
N LEU A 505 -3.28 22.02 19.43
CA LEU A 505 -2.79 20.65 19.63
C LEU A 505 -3.01 20.17 21.09
N ALA A 506 -3.18 21.10 22.03
CA ALA A 506 -3.06 20.87 23.47
C ALA A 506 -4.01 19.82 24.03
N THR A 507 -5.32 19.98 23.84
CA THR A 507 -6.34 19.08 24.41
C THR A 507 -6.17 17.65 23.93
N TYR A 508 -5.88 17.45 22.64
CA TYR A 508 -5.70 16.11 22.08
C TYR A 508 -4.44 15.42 22.63
N VAL A 509 -3.32 16.16 22.74
CA VAL A 509 -2.07 15.61 23.30
C VAL A 509 -2.20 15.33 24.79
N SER A 510 -2.82 16.24 25.56
CA SER A 510 -3.20 16.02 26.97
C SER A 510 -3.99 14.72 27.13
N ASN A 511 -5.09 14.55 26.39
CA ASN A 511 -5.93 13.35 26.42
C ASN A 511 -5.17 12.05 26.03
N CYS A 512 -4.12 12.14 25.22
CA CYS A 512 -3.33 10.97 24.78
C CYS A 512 -2.14 10.62 25.69
N TYR A 513 -1.65 11.55 26.51
CA TYR A 513 -0.37 11.41 27.23
C TYR A 513 -0.43 11.72 28.73
N LYS A 514 -1.46 12.42 29.24
CA LYS A 514 -1.60 12.75 30.66
C LYS A 514 -1.63 11.52 31.57
N VAL A 515 -2.20 10.41 31.08
CA VAL A 515 -2.21 9.10 31.77
C VAL A 515 -1.14 8.17 31.17
N PRO A 516 -0.34 7.46 31.98
CA PRO A 516 0.64 6.51 31.47
C PRO A 516 0.00 5.43 30.57
N SER A 517 0.56 5.23 29.38
CA SER A 517 0.06 4.22 28.44
C SER A 517 0.64 2.84 28.76
N ARG A 518 -0.23 1.81 28.80
CA ARG A 518 0.19 0.41 29.00
C ARG A 518 0.86 -0.14 27.74
N LEU A 519 2.07 -0.69 27.88
CA LEU A 519 2.88 -1.22 26.79
C LEU A 519 3.01 -2.75 26.90
N PHE A 520 2.24 -3.48 26.11
CA PHE A 520 2.20 -4.94 26.15
C PHE A 520 3.26 -5.57 25.24
N VAL A 521 4.13 -6.40 25.82
CA VAL A 521 5.17 -7.15 25.10
C VAL A 521 4.75 -8.62 24.95
N GLN A 522 4.97 -9.19 23.75
CA GLN A 522 4.56 -10.55 23.41
C GLN A 522 5.35 -11.61 24.22
N GLY A 523 4.82 -11.98 25.38
CA GLY A 523 5.47 -12.88 26.33
C GLY A 523 4.90 -12.79 27.75
N GLY A 524 4.06 -11.79 28.03
CA GLY A 524 3.45 -11.55 29.35
C GLY A 524 4.09 -10.40 30.13
N LEU A 525 5.08 -9.72 29.55
CA LEU A 525 5.67 -8.51 30.11
C LEU A 525 4.80 -7.29 29.75
N GLU A 526 4.54 -6.46 30.75
CA GLU A 526 3.94 -5.13 30.60
C GLU A 526 4.95 -4.07 31.08
N ILE A 527 5.02 -2.94 30.38
CA ILE A 527 5.82 -1.76 30.75
C ILE A 527 4.88 -0.56 30.76
N SER A 528 5.06 0.38 31.70
CA SER A 528 4.31 1.64 31.71
C SER A 528 5.06 2.72 30.93
N SER A 529 4.37 3.49 30.09
CA SER A 529 4.92 4.70 29.46
C SER A 529 4.57 5.91 30.31
N THR A 530 5.36 6.14 31.36
CA THR A 530 5.24 7.28 32.29
C THR A 530 5.85 8.57 31.75
N GLU A 531 6.92 8.47 30.97
CA GLU A 531 7.66 9.63 30.44
C GLU A 531 7.58 9.72 28.89
N GLY A 532 7.80 10.92 28.36
CA GLY A 532 7.89 11.19 26.93
C GLY A 532 6.63 10.91 26.09
N THR A 533 6.82 10.74 24.79
CA THR A 533 5.80 10.46 23.77
C THR A 533 6.01 9.07 23.14
N THR A 534 4.97 8.47 22.57
CA THR A 534 5.01 7.06 22.15
C THR A 534 5.50 6.89 20.71
N GLN A 535 6.70 6.31 20.53
CA GLN A 535 7.24 5.95 19.21
C GLN A 535 6.29 5.02 18.43
N GLY A 536 5.58 5.57 17.43
CA GLY A 536 4.60 4.86 16.61
C GLY A 536 3.21 5.53 16.56
N ASP A 537 2.95 6.49 17.45
CA ASP A 537 1.76 7.35 17.41
C ASP A 537 1.94 8.50 16.41
N PRO A 538 0.98 8.75 15.49
CA PRO A 538 1.02 9.91 14.59
C PRO A 538 1.21 11.27 15.28
N MET A 539 0.74 11.44 16.52
CA MET A 539 0.93 12.70 17.27
C MET A 539 2.29 12.83 17.96
N SER A 540 3.08 11.75 18.11
CA SER A 540 4.37 11.81 18.81
C SER A 540 5.36 12.75 18.09
N MET A 541 5.45 12.69 16.76
CA MET A 541 6.34 13.56 15.98
C MET A 541 5.98 15.06 16.11
N PRO A 542 4.73 15.53 15.85
CA PRO A 542 4.36 16.92 16.11
C PRO A 542 4.52 17.35 17.57
N SER A 543 4.18 16.50 18.53
CA SER A 543 4.29 16.85 19.96
C SER A 543 5.76 17.06 20.35
N TYR A 544 6.67 16.19 19.90
CA TYR A 544 8.11 16.36 20.11
C TYR A 544 8.64 17.62 19.40
N ALA A 545 8.21 17.86 18.15
CA ALA A 545 8.61 19.03 17.38
C ALA A 545 8.27 20.34 18.09
N ILE A 546 7.06 20.46 18.65
CA ILE A 546 6.64 21.65 19.40
C ILE A 546 7.30 21.69 20.78
N GLY A 547 7.41 20.56 21.47
CA GLY A 547 7.95 20.48 22.82
C GLY A 547 9.42 20.88 22.96
N ILE A 548 10.20 20.76 21.89
CA ILE A 548 11.63 21.11 21.89
C ILE A 548 11.91 22.57 21.47
N LEU A 549 10.91 23.33 21.01
CA LEU A 549 11.10 24.72 20.58
C LEU A 549 11.70 25.62 21.69
N PRO A 550 11.23 25.58 22.96
CA PRO A 550 11.79 26.46 23.98
C PRO A 550 13.25 26.14 24.31
N LEU A 551 13.71 24.88 24.10
CA LEU A 551 15.13 24.55 24.17
C LEU A 551 15.89 25.23 23.02
N MET A 552 15.38 25.12 21.79
CA MET A 552 16.01 25.73 20.61
C MET A 552 16.11 27.25 20.72
N ASP A 553 15.11 27.89 21.33
CA ASP A 553 15.11 29.33 21.64
C ASP A 553 16.14 29.66 22.75
N ALA A 554 16.18 28.87 23.84
CA ALA A 554 17.10 29.10 24.95
C ALA A 554 18.59 28.92 24.59
N ILE A 555 18.90 27.98 23.69
CA ILE A 555 20.27 27.77 23.19
C ILE A 555 20.66 28.75 22.06
N ASN A 556 19.71 29.53 21.53
CA ASN A 556 20.01 30.48 20.45
C ASN A 556 21.03 31.54 20.91
N ASN A 557 21.94 31.90 20.02
CA ASN A 557 23.14 32.70 20.31
C ASN A 557 23.22 33.96 19.42
N ASN A 558 22.07 34.56 19.07
CA ASN A 558 21.95 35.81 18.31
C ASN A 558 22.94 35.87 17.12
N GLU A 559 22.68 35.00 16.12
CA GLU A 559 23.42 34.89 14.85
C GLU A 559 24.86 34.33 14.94
N SER A 560 25.43 34.09 16.13
CA SER A 560 26.80 33.56 16.27
C SER A 560 26.97 32.06 15.95
N VAL A 561 25.88 31.29 15.95
CA VAL A 561 25.81 29.88 15.57
C VAL A 561 24.53 29.67 14.78
N GLN A 562 24.63 29.13 13.56
CA GLN A 562 23.48 28.74 12.76
C GLN A 562 23.07 27.32 13.13
N GLN A 563 21.87 27.16 13.68
CA GLN A 563 21.32 25.87 14.13
C GLN A 563 20.12 25.39 13.31
N VAL A 564 19.94 24.08 13.26
CA VAL A 564 18.74 23.44 12.71
C VAL A 564 18.53 22.06 13.33
N ALA A 565 17.28 21.67 13.51
CA ALA A 565 16.90 20.38 14.08
C ALA A 565 15.97 19.59 13.15
N PHE A 566 16.15 18.27 13.11
CA PHE A 566 15.14 17.34 12.63
C PHE A 566 14.80 16.34 13.75
N ALA A 567 13.70 16.58 14.44
CA ALA A 567 13.38 15.92 15.70
C ALA A 567 14.52 16.14 16.70
N ASP A 568 15.19 15.06 17.11
CA ASP A 568 16.31 15.04 18.06
C ASP A 568 17.70 15.25 17.44
N ASP A 569 17.83 15.08 16.11
CA ASP A 569 19.06 15.37 15.36
C ASP A 569 19.27 16.89 15.27
N LEU A 570 19.99 17.48 16.23
CA LEU A 570 20.30 18.90 16.32
C LEU A 570 21.71 19.18 15.74
N GLY A 571 21.80 20.13 14.81
CA GLY A 571 23.06 20.61 14.24
C GLY A 571 23.28 22.09 14.51
N GLY A 572 24.52 22.48 14.81
CA GLY A 572 24.93 23.88 15.00
C GLY A 572 26.30 24.14 14.37
N ALA A 573 26.44 25.20 13.57
CA ALA A 573 27.68 25.57 12.90
C ALA A 573 28.08 27.03 13.14
N GLY A 574 29.39 27.30 13.15
CA GLY A 574 29.96 28.62 13.34
C GLY A 574 31.45 28.56 13.72
N LYS A 575 31.93 29.60 14.41
CA LYS A 575 33.29 29.65 14.96
C LYS A 575 33.44 28.72 16.16
N LEU A 576 34.61 28.10 16.34
CA LEU A 576 34.82 27.03 17.34
C LEU A 576 34.35 27.42 18.75
N ASP A 577 34.77 28.59 19.22
CA ASP A 577 34.45 29.07 20.57
C ASP A 577 32.94 29.30 20.74
N ARG A 578 32.23 29.73 19.68
CA ARG A 578 30.78 29.94 19.69
C ARG A 578 29.98 28.65 19.61
N VAL A 579 30.46 27.68 18.85
CA VAL A 579 29.89 26.32 18.82
C VAL A 579 30.12 25.62 20.17
N ARG A 580 31.22 25.94 20.86
CA ARG A 580 31.48 25.49 22.23
C ARG A 580 30.52 26.12 23.24
N ASP A 581 30.36 27.45 23.24
CA ASP A 581 29.38 28.17 24.06
C ASP A 581 27.96 27.58 23.87
N TRP A 582 27.58 27.32 22.61
CA TRP A 582 26.30 26.73 22.23
C TRP A 582 26.13 25.28 22.73
N TRP A 583 27.18 24.46 22.64
CA TRP A 583 27.17 23.10 23.19
C TRP A 583 26.97 23.09 24.71
N GLU A 584 27.63 23.99 25.45
CA GLU A 584 27.45 24.11 26.90
C GLU A 584 26.00 24.50 27.27
N LYS A 585 25.36 25.36 26.47
CA LYS A 585 23.91 25.63 26.58
C LYS A 585 23.06 24.38 26.31
N VAL A 586 23.37 23.58 25.28
CA VAL A 586 22.64 22.32 24.99
C VAL A 586 22.76 21.33 26.15
N VAL A 587 23.95 21.22 26.77
CA VAL A 587 24.19 20.32 27.92
C VAL A 587 23.50 20.82 29.20
N SER A 588 23.47 22.13 29.44
CA SER A 588 22.88 22.72 30.65
C SER A 588 21.35 22.82 30.60
N PHE A 589 20.78 23.35 29.51
CA PHE A 589 19.31 23.52 29.38
C PHE A 589 18.59 22.26 28.93
N GLY A 590 19.23 21.40 28.11
CA GLY A 590 18.61 20.20 27.55
C GLY A 590 17.89 19.30 28.56
N PRO A 591 18.53 18.94 29.70
CA PRO A 591 17.94 18.08 30.72
C PRO A 591 16.58 18.53 31.26
N SER A 592 16.34 19.83 31.45
CA SER A 592 15.06 20.36 31.94
C SER A 592 13.90 20.13 30.95
N PHE A 593 14.20 20.01 29.66
CA PHE A 593 13.23 19.60 28.62
C PHE A 593 13.22 18.08 28.36
N GLY A 594 14.06 17.30 29.05
CA GLY A 594 14.26 15.88 28.78
C GLY A 594 15.09 15.57 27.52
N TYR A 595 15.80 16.58 27.00
CA TYR A 595 16.78 16.41 25.92
C TYR A 595 18.15 16.13 26.51
N TYR A 596 18.61 14.88 26.39
CA TYR A 596 19.90 14.47 26.92
C TYR A 596 20.90 14.28 25.78
N PRO A 597 21.80 15.25 25.53
CA PRO A 597 22.84 15.08 24.54
C PRO A 597 23.77 13.93 24.93
N GLU A 598 24.26 13.20 23.94
CA GLU A 598 25.15 12.05 24.08
C GLU A 598 26.50 12.40 23.41
N PRO A 599 27.49 12.89 24.17
CA PRO A 599 28.72 13.41 23.59
C PRO A 599 29.49 12.32 22.82
N SER A 600 29.53 11.11 23.39
CA SER A 600 30.16 9.91 22.82
C SER A 600 29.60 9.49 21.45
N LYS A 601 28.43 9.98 21.05
CA LYS A 601 27.81 9.74 19.73
C LYS A 601 27.73 11.00 18.86
N SER A 602 27.93 12.17 19.46
CA SER A 602 27.97 13.47 18.78
C SER A 602 29.30 13.67 18.03
N TRP A 603 29.27 14.46 16.96
CA TRP A 603 30.42 14.66 16.07
C TRP A 603 30.65 16.13 15.75
N LEU A 604 31.88 16.60 15.95
CA LEU A 604 32.34 17.91 15.49
C LEU A 604 33.09 17.73 14.16
N ILE A 605 32.53 18.26 13.08
CA ILE A 605 33.19 18.34 11.76
C ILE A 605 33.98 19.65 11.73
N VAL A 606 35.29 19.60 11.41
CA VAL A 606 36.21 20.74 11.53
C VAL A 606 37.06 20.91 10.26
N LYS A 607 37.37 22.16 9.88
CA LYS A 607 38.35 22.47 8.83
C LYS A 607 39.79 22.14 9.29
N GLU A 608 40.70 21.70 8.39
CA GLU A 608 42.03 21.19 8.78
C GLU A 608 42.83 22.21 9.60
N SER A 609 42.83 23.46 9.15
CA SER A 609 43.51 24.60 9.79
C SER A 609 42.98 24.96 11.18
N LYS A 610 41.89 24.32 11.63
CA LYS A 610 41.24 24.53 12.92
C LYS A 610 41.28 23.28 13.80
N LEU A 611 41.89 22.16 13.35
CA LEU A 611 41.87 20.88 14.07
C LEU A 611 42.52 20.96 15.46
N GLU A 612 43.72 21.52 15.59
CA GLU A 612 44.40 21.59 16.90
C GLU A 612 43.65 22.50 17.87
N LYS A 613 43.22 23.70 17.43
CA LYS A 613 42.34 24.56 18.24
C LYS A 613 41.05 23.82 18.64
N ALA A 614 40.46 23.03 17.74
CA ALA A 614 39.26 22.27 18.07
C ALA A 614 39.51 21.19 19.14
N ARG A 615 40.69 20.56 19.16
CA ARG A 615 41.07 19.63 20.24
C ARG A 615 41.16 20.33 21.58
N GLU A 616 41.79 21.51 21.61
CA GLU A 616 41.89 22.35 22.81
C GLU A 616 40.50 22.82 23.29
N THR A 617 39.70 23.43 22.41
CA THR A 617 38.37 23.97 22.73
C THR A 617 37.35 22.90 23.14
N PHE A 618 37.49 21.66 22.67
CA PHE A 618 36.59 20.54 22.98
C PHE A 618 37.23 19.45 23.85
N GLU A 619 38.34 19.76 24.54
CA GLU A 619 38.95 18.84 25.50
C GLU A 619 37.98 18.47 26.63
N GLY A 620 38.05 17.23 27.11
CA GLY A 620 37.21 16.72 28.20
C GLY A 620 35.72 16.52 27.86
N THR A 621 35.31 16.59 26.59
CA THR A 621 33.89 16.51 26.19
C THR A 621 33.38 15.15 25.73
N ASP A 622 34.25 14.19 25.43
CA ASP A 622 33.95 12.96 24.67
C ASP A 622 33.33 13.15 23.27
N ILE A 623 33.23 14.39 22.75
CA ILE A 623 32.78 14.65 21.37
C ILE A 623 33.82 14.12 20.37
N LYS A 624 33.35 13.48 19.31
CA LYS A 624 34.23 12.93 18.26
C LYS A 624 34.54 13.96 17.20
N LEU A 625 35.82 14.29 17.03
CA LEU A 625 36.30 15.21 16.00
C LEU A 625 36.51 14.46 14.67
N THR A 626 36.20 15.12 13.55
CA THR A 626 36.51 14.65 12.19
C THR A 626 36.85 15.80 11.27
N THR A 627 37.88 15.64 10.44
CA THR A 627 38.23 16.57 9.36
C THR A 627 37.82 16.05 7.98
N SER A 628 37.53 14.76 7.84
CA SER A 628 37.07 14.13 6.59
C SER A 628 35.56 14.34 6.35
N GLY A 629 34.77 14.47 7.42
CA GLY A 629 33.32 14.69 7.35
C GLY A 629 32.48 13.67 8.10
N ARG A 630 31.17 13.81 7.98
CA ARG A 630 30.18 12.91 8.59
C ARG A 630 28.88 12.84 7.77
N LYS A 631 28.21 11.68 7.88
CA LYS A 631 26.81 11.52 7.47
C LYS A 631 25.91 12.43 8.32
N TYR A 632 25.10 13.26 7.66
CA TYR A 632 24.07 14.09 8.30
C TYR A 632 22.72 13.88 7.61
N LEU A 633 21.67 13.56 8.38
CA LEU A 633 20.31 13.23 7.90
C LEU A 633 20.24 12.28 6.68
N GLY A 634 21.25 11.40 6.51
CA GLY A 634 21.38 10.48 5.37
C GLY A 634 22.16 11.02 4.17
N GLY A 635 22.34 12.34 4.06
CA GLY A 635 23.35 12.98 3.21
C GLY A 635 24.74 12.94 3.85
N PHE A 636 25.65 13.79 3.37
CA PHE A 636 27.03 13.89 3.84
C PHE A 636 27.52 15.34 3.83
N ILE A 637 28.28 15.75 4.84
CA ILE A 637 28.94 17.06 4.94
C ILE A 637 30.41 16.83 5.33
N GLY A 638 31.33 17.55 4.70
CA GLY A 638 32.79 17.40 4.85
C GLY A 638 33.51 17.32 3.52
N ARG A 639 34.70 16.71 3.51
CA ARG A 639 35.60 16.65 2.35
C ARG A 639 35.21 15.60 1.33
N ALA A 640 35.79 15.73 0.13
CA ALA A 640 35.70 14.75 -0.95
C ALA A 640 36.08 13.33 -0.46
N GLU A 641 37.23 13.15 0.20
CA GLU A 641 37.70 11.83 0.65
C GLU A 641 36.67 11.07 1.52
N GLY A 642 36.11 11.74 2.54
CA GLY A 642 35.08 11.15 3.40
C GLY A 642 33.74 10.95 2.68
N LYS A 643 33.39 11.85 1.75
CA LYS A 643 32.23 11.70 0.86
C LYS A 643 32.39 10.46 0.00
N ASP A 644 33.56 10.25 -0.57
CA ASP A 644 33.90 9.15 -1.48
C ASP A 644 33.79 7.81 -0.75
N GLU A 645 34.34 7.68 0.46
CA GLU A 645 34.22 6.46 1.28
C GLU A 645 32.74 6.14 1.56
N TYR A 646 31.97 7.12 2.04
CA TYR A 646 30.55 6.94 2.36
C TYR A 646 29.70 6.59 1.14
N VAL A 647 29.92 7.26 0.00
CA VAL A 647 29.18 7.02 -1.24
C VAL A 647 29.55 5.68 -1.85
N ASN A 648 30.82 5.28 -1.86
CA ASN A 648 31.23 3.96 -2.33
C ASN A 648 30.58 2.84 -1.51
N GLY A 649 30.53 2.99 -0.17
CA GLY A 649 29.80 2.05 0.70
C GLY A 649 28.30 1.96 0.38
N LEU A 650 27.63 3.11 0.17
CA LEU A 650 26.22 3.16 -0.25
C LEU A 650 25.99 2.47 -1.61
N VAL A 651 26.80 2.80 -2.61
CA VAL A 651 26.68 2.21 -3.96
C VAL A 651 26.97 0.71 -3.93
N GLN A 652 27.98 0.25 -3.20
CA GLN A 652 28.26 -1.18 -3.01
C GLN A 652 27.07 -1.91 -2.37
N GLN A 653 26.43 -1.30 -1.36
CA GLN A 653 25.21 -1.83 -0.75
C GLN A 653 24.05 -1.91 -1.75
N TRP A 654 23.80 -0.85 -2.54
CA TRP A 654 22.72 -0.83 -3.53
C TRP A 654 22.96 -1.82 -4.67
N CYS A 655 24.19 -1.92 -5.18
CA CYS A 655 24.61 -2.93 -6.15
C CYS A 655 24.38 -4.35 -5.64
N SER A 656 24.64 -4.59 -4.35
CA SER A 656 24.41 -5.90 -3.71
C SER A 656 22.91 -6.23 -3.60
N GLN A 657 22.09 -5.27 -3.20
CA GLN A 657 20.62 -5.43 -3.13
C GLN A 657 19.99 -5.58 -4.52
N LEU A 658 20.48 -4.84 -5.52
CA LEU A 658 20.03 -4.94 -6.90
C LEU A 658 20.34 -6.33 -7.48
N LYS A 659 21.51 -6.90 -7.19
CA LYS A 659 21.84 -8.30 -7.57
C LYS A 659 20.83 -9.31 -7.00
N VAL A 660 20.42 -9.17 -5.74
CA VAL A 660 19.34 -10.00 -5.15
C VAL A 660 18.00 -9.80 -5.88
N LEU A 661 17.68 -8.56 -6.26
CA LEU A 661 16.48 -8.25 -7.04
C LEU A 661 16.54 -8.83 -8.46
N CYS A 662 17.72 -8.87 -9.09
CA CYS A 662 17.95 -9.57 -10.36
C CYS A 662 17.73 -11.08 -10.25
N ASP A 663 18.13 -11.71 -9.13
CA ASP A 663 17.88 -13.13 -8.89
C ASP A 663 16.40 -13.43 -8.71
N ILE A 664 15.65 -12.57 -7.99
CA ILE A 664 14.19 -12.65 -7.92
C ILE A 664 13.59 -12.52 -9.33
N ALA A 665 14.03 -11.53 -10.12
CA ALA A 665 13.51 -11.22 -11.45
C ALA A 665 13.55 -12.40 -12.42
N LYS A 666 14.55 -13.29 -12.32
CA LYS A 666 14.64 -14.52 -13.13
C LYS A 666 13.41 -15.43 -12.99
N SER A 667 12.74 -15.37 -11.85
CA SER A 667 11.55 -16.16 -11.49
C SER A 667 10.24 -15.36 -11.45
N GLU A 668 10.28 -14.14 -10.90
CA GLU A 668 9.10 -13.32 -10.57
C GLU A 668 9.24 -11.89 -11.15
N PRO A 669 9.42 -11.72 -12.48
CA PRO A 669 9.89 -10.48 -13.09
C PRO A 669 8.94 -9.29 -12.89
N GLN A 670 7.61 -9.51 -12.92
CA GLN A 670 6.63 -8.46 -12.64
C GLN A 670 6.82 -7.90 -11.22
N SER A 671 7.04 -8.76 -10.24
CA SER A 671 7.22 -8.34 -8.84
C SER A 671 8.53 -7.58 -8.63
N ALA A 672 9.62 -8.03 -9.29
CA ALA A 672 10.92 -7.39 -9.21
C ALA A 672 10.92 -6.01 -9.90
N TYR A 673 10.32 -5.91 -11.09
CA TYR A 673 10.09 -4.63 -11.77
C TYR A 673 9.30 -3.65 -10.91
N VAL A 674 8.16 -4.07 -10.35
CA VAL A 674 7.31 -3.20 -9.52
C VAL A 674 8.02 -2.79 -8.23
N ALA A 675 8.71 -3.69 -7.55
CA ALA A 675 9.50 -3.34 -6.37
C ALA A 675 10.62 -2.33 -6.70
N PHE A 676 11.22 -2.45 -7.89
CA PHE A 676 12.20 -1.47 -8.38
C PHE A 676 11.57 -0.09 -8.57
N ILE A 677 10.51 0.02 -9.38
CA ILE A 677 9.92 1.32 -9.74
C ILE A 677 9.16 1.99 -8.60
N ALA A 678 8.50 1.21 -7.72
CA ALA A 678 7.61 1.71 -6.67
C ALA A 678 8.28 1.85 -5.30
N GLY A 679 9.58 1.52 -5.17
CA GLY A 679 10.29 1.75 -3.91
C GLY A 679 11.82 1.71 -3.99
N PHE A 680 12.46 0.76 -4.70
CA PHE A 680 13.93 0.70 -4.73
C PHE A 680 14.55 1.98 -5.30
N LYS A 681 14.04 2.44 -6.46
CA LYS A 681 14.45 3.71 -7.07
C LYS A 681 14.29 4.89 -6.09
N HIS A 682 13.22 4.92 -5.30
CA HIS A 682 12.95 5.99 -4.34
C HIS A 682 13.94 6.01 -3.16
N LYS A 683 14.46 4.85 -2.72
CA LYS A 683 15.56 4.76 -1.75
C LYS A 683 16.80 5.50 -2.26
N LEU A 684 17.19 5.27 -3.52
CA LEU A 684 18.34 5.94 -4.14
C LEU A 684 18.10 7.44 -4.38
N THR A 685 16.86 7.79 -4.74
CA THR A 685 16.45 9.17 -5.09
C THR A 685 16.83 10.18 -4.00
N TYR A 686 16.65 9.84 -2.72
CA TYR A 686 16.96 10.73 -1.60
C TYR A 686 18.46 11.09 -1.52
N HIS A 687 19.34 10.08 -1.60
CA HIS A 687 20.79 10.29 -1.54
C HIS A 687 21.30 11.05 -2.77
N ILE A 688 20.78 10.71 -3.96
CA ILE A 688 21.03 11.42 -5.21
C ILE A 688 20.66 12.91 -5.14
N ARG A 689 19.63 13.26 -4.37
CA ARG A 689 19.15 14.64 -4.19
C ARG A 689 19.90 15.42 -3.12
N THR A 690 20.63 14.76 -2.22
CA THR A 690 21.27 15.37 -1.05
C THR A 690 22.80 15.32 -1.04
N ILE A 691 23.42 14.47 -1.85
CA ILE A 691 24.88 14.32 -1.94
C ILE A 691 25.37 14.83 -3.32
N PRO A 692 26.37 15.73 -3.38
CA PRO A 692 26.90 16.24 -4.64
C PRO A 692 27.69 15.17 -5.38
N ASP A 693 27.86 15.36 -6.69
CA ASP A 693 28.69 14.55 -7.60
C ASP A 693 28.35 13.06 -7.70
N MET A 694 27.20 12.63 -7.17
CA MET A 694 26.76 11.23 -7.19
C MET A 694 26.85 10.55 -8.57
N HIS A 695 26.81 11.31 -9.67
CA HIS A 695 27.01 10.83 -11.03
C HIS A 695 28.33 10.05 -11.23
N GLN A 696 29.41 10.40 -10.52
CA GLN A 696 30.74 9.80 -10.67
C GLN A 696 30.79 8.34 -10.19
N TYR A 697 29.96 7.99 -9.19
CA TYR A 697 29.98 6.68 -8.52
C TYR A 697 28.88 5.72 -9.02
N LEU A 698 27.96 6.20 -9.86
CA LEU A 698 26.76 5.43 -10.25
C LEU A 698 26.97 4.50 -11.46
N ALA A 699 28.11 4.58 -12.15
CA ALA A 699 28.40 3.74 -13.31
C ALA A 699 28.36 2.21 -13.02
N PRO A 700 28.87 1.68 -11.89
CA PRO A 700 28.71 0.26 -11.55
C PRO A 700 27.25 -0.16 -11.31
N PHE A 701 26.40 0.76 -10.86
CA PHE A 701 24.98 0.50 -10.63
C PHE A 701 24.20 0.47 -11.95
N ASP A 702 24.45 1.44 -12.84
CA ASP A 702 23.93 1.44 -14.21
C ASP A 702 24.39 0.18 -14.97
N LEU A 703 25.65 -0.24 -14.83
CA LEU A 703 26.15 -1.47 -15.45
C LEU A 703 25.35 -2.72 -15.03
N ILE A 704 24.98 -2.85 -13.76
CA ILE A 704 24.14 -3.97 -13.27
C ILE A 704 22.72 -3.87 -13.81
N LEU A 705 22.15 -2.66 -13.94
CA LEU A 705 20.84 -2.49 -14.55
C LEU A 705 20.84 -2.99 -15.99
N ASP A 706 21.87 -2.60 -16.74
CA ASP A 706 21.94 -2.77 -18.19
C ASP A 706 22.33 -4.20 -18.59
N THR A 707 23.27 -4.81 -17.85
CA THR A 707 23.80 -6.15 -18.15
C THR A 707 23.12 -7.29 -17.39
N ILE A 708 22.37 -7.00 -16.31
CA ILE A 708 21.76 -8.05 -15.46
C ILE A 708 20.27 -7.80 -15.22
N PHE A 709 19.86 -6.64 -14.72
CA PHE A 709 18.46 -6.44 -14.29
C PHE A 709 17.48 -6.40 -15.46
N ILE A 710 17.76 -5.57 -16.47
CA ILE A 710 16.94 -5.44 -17.69
C ILE A 710 16.90 -6.79 -18.42
N PRO A 711 18.02 -7.50 -18.68
CA PRO A 711 17.99 -8.87 -19.18
C PRO A 711 17.17 -9.84 -18.32
N ALA A 712 17.25 -9.77 -16.98
CA ALA A 712 16.50 -10.67 -16.10
C ALA A 712 14.97 -10.48 -16.20
N ILE A 713 14.47 -9.24 -16.27
CA ILE A 713 13.03 -8.96 -16.43
C ILE A 713 12.51 -9.16 -17.87
N THR A 714 13.40 -9.30 -18.86
CA THR A 714 13.08 -9.47 -20.30
C THR A 714 13.40 -10.86 -20.87
N ASP A 715 13.69 -11.85 -20.01
CA ASP A 715 14.09 -13.22 -20.41
C ASP A 715 15.34 -13.25 -21.30
N GLY A 716 16.29 -12.35 -21.04
CA GLY A 716 17.58 -12.23 -21.71
C GLY A 716 17.54 -11.43 -23.01
N HIS A 717 16.77 -10.33 -23.08
CA HIS A 717 16.90 -9.34 -24.15
C HIS A 717 18.08 -8.41 -23.84
N HIS A 718 18.95 -8.18 -24.82
CA HIS A 718 20.06 -7.24 -24.71
C HIS A 718 19.66 -5.97 -25.47
N CYS A 719 19.59 -4.85 -24.75
CA CYS A 719 19.11 -3.60 -25.32
C CYS A 719 20.20 -2.92 -26.15
N SER A 720 19.83 -2.29 -27.27
CA SER A 720 20.67 -1.27 -27.91
C SER A 720 20.76 0.01 -27.06
N ALA A 721 21.67 0.92 -27.40
CA ALA A 721 21.77 2.22 -26.71
C ALA A 721 20.46 3.04 -26.82
N ASP A 722 19.85 3.10 -28.00
CA ASP A 722 18.57 3.78 -28.22
C ASP A 722 17.41 3.09 -27.47
N GLU A 723 17.39 1.74 -27.41
CA GLU A 723 16.42 1.00 -26.58
C GLU A 723 16.62 1.31 -25.10
N ARG A 724 17.86 1.27 -24.60
CA ARG A 724 18.19 1.57 -23.21
C ARG A 724 17.77 2.98 -22.80
N LEU A 725 17.95 3.94 -23.69
CA LEU A 725 17.50 5.32 -23.50
C LEU A 725 15.96 5.40 -23.50
N LEU A 726 15.27 4.69 -24.40
CA LEU A 726 13.80 4.58 -24.37
C LEU A 726 13.30 3.97 -23.04
N LEU A 727 13.92 2.90 -22.53
CA LEU A 727 13.51 2.26 -21.27
C LEU A 727 13.67 3.22 -20.05
N SER A 728 14.54 4.22 -20.15
CA SER A 728 14.70 5.24 -19.10
C SER A 728 13.52 6.20 -18.98
N LEU A 729 12.83 6.48 -20.09
CA LEU A 729 11.66 7.36 -20.14
C LEU A 729 10.47 6.79 -19.35
N PRO A 730 9.50 7.62 -18.95
CA PRO A 730 8.30 7.13 -18.28
C PRO A 730 7.41 6.28 -19.19
N PRO A 731 6.62 5.32 -18.65
CA PRO A 731 5.73 4.48 -19.47
C PRO A 731 4.77 5.24 -20.38
N ARG A 732 4.33 6.45 -19.99
CA ARG A 732 3.50 7.36 -20.82
C ARG A 732 4.19 7.87 -22.10
N LYS A 733 5.52 7.71 -22.20
CA LYS A 733 6.36 8.04 -23.38
C LYS A 733 6.95 6.77 -24.04
N GLY A 734 6.44 5.60 -23.67
CA GLY A 734 6.87 4.30 -24.19
C GLY A 734 7.92 3.58 -23.34
N GLY A 735 8.57 4.22 -22.38
CA GLY A 735 9.64 3.60 -21.57
C GLY A 735 9.16 2.70 -20.42
N LEU A 736 10.06 2.44 -19.46
CA LEU A 736 9.84 1.62 -18.24
C LEU A 736 10.13 2.37 -16.93
N SER A 737 10.56 3.64 -16.96
CA SER A 737 11.05 4.37 -15.78
C SER A 737 12.22 3.68 -15.05
N ILE A 738 13.19 3.16 -15.81
CA ILE A 738 14.47 2.64 -15.31
C ILE A 738 15.59 3.65 -15.69
N PRO A 739 15.88 4.66 -14.84
CA PRO A 739 16.81 5.74 -15.21
C PRO A 739 18.20 5.24 -15.63
N ILE A 740 18.91 6.09 -16.36
CA ILE A 740 20.38 6.05 -16.40
C ILE A 740 20.81 6.94 -15.23
N PHE A 741 21.24 6.33 -14.13
CA PHE A 741 21.41 7.01 -12.84
C PHE A 741 22.56 8.02 -12.86
N THR A 742 23.62 7.74 -13.61
CA THR A 742 24.75 8.65 -13.88
C THR A 742 24.28 10.00 -14.46
N THR A 743 23.42 10.02 -15.48
CA THR A 743 22.92 11.28 -16.06
C THR A 743 21.74 11.86 -15.28
N TRP A 744 20.88 11.01 -14.74
CA TRP A 744 19.68 11.43 -14.00
C TRP A 744 20.03 12.18 -12.70
N SER A 745 21.08 11.74 -11.98
CA SER A 745 21.45 12.27 -10.66
C SER A 745 21.79 13.76 -10.69
N ILE A 746 22.54 14.21 -11.69
CA ILE A 746 22.91 15.62 -11.91
C ILE A 746 21.65 16.50 -11.86
N THR A 747 20.60 16.06 -12.57
CA THR A 747 19.38 16.85 -12.71
C THR A 747 18.47 16.78 -11.49
N GLU A 748 18.47 15.67 -10.73
CA GLU A 748 17.70 15.55 -9.50
C GLU A 748 18.35 16.31 -8.34
N PHE A 749 19.70 16.35 -8.25
CA PHE A 749 20.42 17.16 -7.27
C PHE A 749 20.12 18.66 -7.47
N SER A 750 20.29 19.18 -8.69
CA SER A 750 19.93 20.56 -9.03
C SER A 750 18.42 20.85 -8.80
N SER A 751 17.55 19.88 -9.08
CA SER A 751 16.12 20.00 -8.77
C SER A 751 15.82 19.95 -7.26
N SER A 752 16.69 19.36 -6.44
CA SER A 752 16.59 19.42 -4.99
C SER A 752 16.92 20.81 -4.49
N GLN A 753 18.09 21.33 -4.82
CA GLN A 753 18.53 22.67 -4.42
C GLN A 753 17.50 23.74 -4.80
N LYS A 754 16.94 23.66 -6.01
CA LYS A 754 15.88 24.59 -6.45
C LYS A 754 14.57 24.46 -5.66
N VAL A 755 14.15 23.26 -5.26
CA VAL A 755 12.92 23.04 -4.45
C VAL A 755 13.14 23.44 -2.99
N THR A 756 14.35 23.30 -2.46
CA THR A 756 14.64 23.59 -1.05
C THR A 756 15.12 25.01 -0.81
N SER A 757 15.56 25.74 -1.84
CA SER A 757 16.24 27.04 -1.74
C SER A 757 15.66 27.98 -0.68
N ASN A 758 14.35 28.25 -0.72
CA ASN A 758 13.66 29.10 0.26
C ASN A 758 13.84 28.60 1.71
N LEU A 759 13.56 27.32 1.97
CA LEU A 759 13.70 26.74 3.31
C LEU A 759 15.18 26.67 3.73
N SER A 760 16.09 26.35 2.81
CA SER A 760 17.53 26.39 3.05
C SER A 760 18.01 27.80 3.40
N SER A 761 17.56 28.85 2.70
CA SER A 761 17.89 30.25 3.02
C SER A 761 17.33 30.68 4.38
N ARG A 762 16.11 30.27 4.76
CA ARG A 762 15.57 30.54 6.10
C ARG A 762 16.35 29.84 7.21
N ILE A 763 16.81 28.60 6.97
CA ILE A 763 17.77 27.92 7.87
C ILE A 763 19.07 28.72 7.96
N LYS A 764 19.68 29.16 6.85
CA LYS A 764 20.93 29.95 6.87
C LYS A 764 20.80 31.28 7.61
N ASN A 765 19.67 31.95 7.45
CA ASN A 765 19.42 33.28 8.00
C ASN A 765 18.97 33.26 9.47
N GLN A 766 18.65 32.08 10.05
CA GLN A 766 18.16 31.87 11.43
C GLN A 766 16.90 32.65 11.85
N ASN A 767 16.38 33.54 11.00
CA ASN A 767 15.34 34.50 11.30
C ASN A 767 14.01 34.16 10.59
N ALA A 768 12.89 34.32 11.30
CA ALA A 768 11.53 34.12 10.80
C ALA A 768 10.97 35.32 9.98
N SER A 769 11.85 36.11 9.37
CA SER A 769 11.47 37.34 8.66
C SER A 769 10.62 37.05 7.41
N ASN A 770 9.65 37.93 7.14
CA ASN A 770 8.80 37.94 5.94
C ASN A 770 9.61 38.25 4.65
N VAL A 771 10.53 37.36 4.27
CA VAL A 771 11.13 37.35 2.94
C VAL A 771 10.06 36.87 1.97
N ASP A 772 9.87 37.60 0.87
CA ASP A 772 8.87 37.35 -0.16
C ASP A 772 8.93 35.89 -0.63
N ILE A 773 7.96 35.07 -0.21
CA ILE A 773 8.00 33.61 -0.32
C ILE A 773 7.89 33.24 -1.80
N PRO A 774 8.95 32.72 -2.47
CA PRO A 774 8.81 32.26 -3.85
C PRO A 774 7.81 31.10 -3.88
N ASP A 775 6.80 31.18 -4.76
CA ASP A 775 5.73 30.18 -4.79
C ASP A 775 6.31 28.77 -5.01
N ASP A 776 6.28 28.02 -3.92
CA ASP A 776 6.74 26.66 -3.77
C ASP A 776 6.07 25.71 -4.78
N ALA A 777 4.87 26.06 -5.27
CA ALA A 777 4.16 25.39 -6.36
C ALA A 777 4.64 25.85 -7.75
N LYS A 778 4.94 27.13 -7.97
CA LYS A 778 5.55 27.65 -9.21
C LYS A 778 6.89 26.95 -9.50
N VAL A 779 7.79 26.90 -8.52
CA VAL A 779 9.10 26.23 -8.66
C VAL A 779 8.92 24.73 -9.01
N LYS A 780 7.98 24.05 -8.34
CA LYS A 780 7.67 22.64 -8.63
C LYS A 780 7.06 22.45 -10.03
N ARG A 781 6.23 23.39 -10.52
CA ARG A 781 5.69 23.39 -11.89
C ARG A 781 6.81 23.58 -12.92
N GLU A 782 7.72 24.52 -12.71
CA GLU A 782 8.85 24.79 -13.60
C GLU A 782 9.79 23.58 -13.72
N ILE A 783 10.13 22.94 -12.60
CA ILE A 783 10.94 21.71 -12.58
C ILE A 783 10.22 20.55 -13.27
N THR A 784 8.91 20.40 -13.05
CA THR A 784 8.09 19.38 -13.71
C THR A 784 8.05 19.61 -15.23
N LYS A 785 7.89 20.86 -15.67
CA LYS A 785 7.92 21.25 -17.07
C LYS A 785 9.30 20.99 -17.70
N SER A 786 10.38 21.48 -17.09
CA SER A 786 11.76 21.22 -17.53
C SER A 786 12.09 19.73 -17.67
N LYS A 787 11.55 18.88 -16.78
CA LYS A 787 11.69 17.43 -16.86
C LYS A 787 10.87 16.84 -18.01
N GLU A 788 9.64 17.31 -18.20
CA GLU A 788 8.78 16.90 -19.30
C GLU A 788 9.36 17.28 -20.67
N ASP A 789 9.91 18.48 -20.80
CA ASP A 789 10.56 18.99 -22.01
C ASP A 789 11.78 18.12 -22.37
N ARG A 790 12.74 17.92 -21.45
CA ARG A 790 13.90 17.03 -21.67
C ARG A 790 13.52 15.60 -22.05
N GLU A 791 12.50 15.04 -21.40
CA GLU A 791 11.94 13.73 -21.75
C GLU A 791 11.27 13.72 -23.15
N ASN A 792 10.70 14.84 -23.61
CA ASN A 792 10.13 14.98 -24.95
C ASN A 792 11.23 15.08 -26.01
N ASP A 793 12.26 15.90 -25.77
CA ASP A 793 13.39 16.09 -26.69
C ASP A 793 14.12 14.76 -26.92
N THR A 794 14.39 14.03 -25.84
CA THR A 794 14.95 12.67 -25.87
C THR A 794 14.09 11.72 -26.70
N LEU A 795 12.76 11.78 -26.54
CA LEU A 795 11.83 10.94 -27.29
C LEU A 795 11.77 11.31 -28.79
N ASN A 796 11.89 12.60 -29.13
CA ASN A 796 11.86 13.07 -30.50
C ASN A 796 13.10 12.58 -31.26
N VAL A 797 14.30 12.77 -30.70
CA VAL A 797 15.57 12.25 -31.26
C VAL A 797 15.52 10.73 -31.43
N LEU A 798 14.98 10.00 -30.44
CA LEU A 798 14.78 8.56 -30.56
C LEU A 798 13.81 8.18 -31.70
N ARG A 799 12.71 8.91 -31.87
CA ARG A 799 11.72 8.66 -32.93
C ARG A 799 12.29 8.87 -34.32
N GLU A 800 13.24 9.77 -34.51
CA GLU A 800 13.92 9.97 -35.79
C GLU A 800 14.73 8.74 -36.22
N ARG A 801 15.31 8.01 -35.25
CA ARG A 801 16.12 6.80 -35.45
C ARG A 801 15.32 5.50 -35.51
N MET A 802 14.15 5.46 -34.85
CA MET A 802 13.26 4.30 -34.86
C MET A 802 12.77 3.93 -36.27
N SER A 803 12.60 2.63 -36.52
CA SER A 803 11.88 2.12 -37.69
C SER A 803 10.38 2.49 -37.66
N VAL A 804 9.68 2.36 -38.79
CA VAL A 804 8.23 2.63 -38.87
C VAL A 804 7.44 1.81 -37.85
N GLU A 805 7.79 0.52 -37.66
CA GLU A 805 7.17 -0.33 -36.65
C GLU A 805 7.49 0.12 -35.22
N GLN A 806 8.73 0.49 -34.93
CA GLN A 806 9.13 0.97 -33.59
C GLN A 806 8.44 2.30 -33.24
N ARG A 807 8.32 3.24 -34.20
CA ARG A 807 7.56 4.48 -34.02
C ARG A 807 6.08 4.18 -33.71
N LYS A 808 5.46 3.29 -34.50
CA LYS A 808 4.06 2.87 -34.31
C LYS A 808 3.83 2.19 -32.95
N ALA A 809 4.78 1.35 -32.51
CA ALA A 809 4.78 0.75 -31.17
C ALA A 809 4.89 1.80 -30.05
N ASN A 810 5.78 2.78 -30.21
CA ASN A 810 5.92 3.89 -29.27
C ASN A 810 4.64 4.76 -29.18
N GLU A 811 3.99 5.06 -30.31
CA GLU A 811 2.70 5.77 -30.34
C GLU A 811 1.62 5.02 -29.56
N LEU A 812 1.49 3.71 -29.78
CA LEU A 812 0.54 2.83 -29.08
C LEU A 812 0.82 2.79 -27.58
N ALA A 813 2.09 2.57 -27.19
CA ALA A 813 2.53 2.55 -25.79
C ALA A 813 2.28 3.88 -25.05
N SER A 814 2.32 5.00 -25.78
CA SER A 814 2.09 6.35 -25.26
C SER A 814 0.60 6.74 -25.19
N CYS A 815 -0.32 5.90 -25.70
CA CYS A 815 -1.75 6.16 -25.62
C CYS A 815 -2.28 6.10 -24.18
N LYS A 816 -3.30 6.92 -23.88
CA LYS A 816 -3.95 6.98 -22.56
C LYS A 816 -4.39 5.58 -22.11
N GLY A 817 -3.90 5.12 -20.95
CA GLY A 817 -4.24 3.82 -20.37
C GLY A 817 -3.47 2.62 -20.94
N ALA A 818 -2.78 2.73 -22.07
CA ALA A 818 -2.03 1.60 -22.67
C ALA A 818 -0.94 1.06 -21.73
N SER A 819 -0.29 1.97 -20.99
CA SER A 819 0.78 1.65 -20.04
C SER A 819 0.31 1.42 -18.60
N SER A 820 -1.00 1.38 -18.32
CA SER A 820 -1.51 1.26 -16.94
C SER A 820 -1.06 -0.02 -16.22
N TRP A 821 -0.83 -1.11 -16.95
CA TRP A 821 -0.35 -2.37 -16.40
C TRP A 821 1.09 -2.29 -15.81
N LEU A 822 1.91 -1.34 -16.27
CA LEU A 822 3.26 -1.08 -15.75
C LEU A 822 3.27 -0.13 -14.55
N THR A 823 2.31 0.80 -14.47
CA THR A 823 2.30 1.86 -13.46
C THR A 823 1.54 1.51 -12.18
N ILE A 824 0.77 0.43 -12.19
CA ILE A 824 -0.05 -0.02 -11.06
C ILE A 824 0.69 -1.10 -10.25
N ILE A 825 0.44 -1.15 -8.94
CA ILE A 825 0.88 -2.28 -8.12
C ILE A 825 -0.02 -3.49 -8.47
N PRO A 826 0.53 -4.66 -8.83
CA PRO A 826 -0.23 -5.81 -9.31
C PRO A 826 -0.90 -6.55 -8.15
N ILE A 827 -1.99 -5.98 -7.64
CA ILE A 827 -2.75 -6.55 -6.53
C ILE A 827 -3.46 -7.84 -6.96
N GLU A 828 -3.19 -8.94 -6.24
CA GLU A 828 -3.73 -10.27 -6.54
C GLU A 828 -5.26 -10.31 -6.52
N SER A 829 -5.88 -9.67 -5.52
CA SER A 829 -7.34 -9.61 -5.39
C SER A 829 -8.05 -8.79 -6.48
N GLU A 830 -7.31 -7.96 -7.23
CA GLU A 830 -7.83 -7.24 -8.40
C GLU A 830 -7.57 -8.00 -9.71
N GLY A 831 -6.89 -9.14 -9.65
CA GLY A 831 -6.50 -9.93 -10.81
C GLY A 831 -5.41 -9.28 -11.66
N PHE A 832 -4.48 -8.52 -11.06
CA PHE A 832 -3.41 -7.81 -11.79
C PHE A 832 -2.05 -8.53 -11.82
N CYS A 833 -1.94 -9.74 -11.24
CA CYS A 833 -0.72 -10.55 -11.34
C CYS A 833 -0.57 -11.14 -12.75
N LEU A 834 0.66 -11.10 -13.29
CA LEU A 834 1.07 -11.78 -14.52
C LEU A 834 2.15 -12.80 -14.16
N ASN A 835 2.08 -13.99 -14.73
CA ASN A 835 3.17 -14.97 -14.61
C ASN A 835 4.42 -14.51 -15.39
N LYS A 836 5.56 -15.16 -15.16
CA LYS A 836 6.83 -14.83 -15.83
C LYS A 836 6.69 -14.69 -17.35
N ARG A 837 6.03 -15.63 -18.02
CA ARG A 837 5.93 -15.65 -19.49
C ARG A 837 4.97 -14.57 -19.99
N GLU A 838 3.84 -14.37 -19.30
CA GLU A 838 2.90 -13.27 -19.60
C GLU A 838 3.57 -11.90 -19.52
N PHE A 839 4.35 -11.63 -18.46
CA PHE A 839 5.03 -10.35 -18.28
C PHE A 839 6.11 -10.10 -19.36
N VAL A 840 6.87 -11.13 -19.71
CA VAL A 840 7.88 -11.05 -20.79
C VAL A 840 7.22 -10.84 -22.15
N ASP A 841 6.19 -11.63 -22.47
CA ASP A 841 5.46 -11.49 -23.75
C ASP A 841 4.77 -10.11 -23.85
N ALA A 842 4.32 -9.54 -22.73
CA ALA A 842 3.80 -8.18 -22.67
C ALA A 842 4.84 -7.11 -23.05
N LEU A 843 6.08 -7.26 -22.59
CA LEU A 843 7.19 -6.39 -22.98
C LEU A 843 7.56 -6.60 -24.46
N CYS A 844 7.60 -7.84 -24.93
CA CYS A 844 7.85 -8.14 -26.34
C CYS A 844 6.79 -7.51 -27.26
N LEU A 845 5.51 -7.64 -26.94
CA LEU A 845 4.42 -6.97 -27.66
C LEU A 845 4.58 -5.44 -27.64
N ARG A 846 4.89 -4.86 -26.48
CA ARG A 846 5.07 -3.40 -26.31
C ARG A 846 6.19 -2.82 -27.16
N TYR A 847 7.33 -3.50 -27.25
CA TYR A 847 8.54 -3.00 -27.92
C TYR A 847 8.75 -3.57 -29.33
N ARG A 848 7.86 -4.46 -29.80
CA ARG A 848 8.04 -5.26 -31.03
C ARG A 848 9.31 -6.13 -30.99
N TRP A 849 9.74 -6.55 -29.81
CA TRP A 849 10.77 -7.59 -29.67
C TRP A 849 10.20 -8.97 -30.01
N THR A 850 11.01 -9.84 -30.60
CA THR A 850 10.61 -11.20 -30.97
C THR A 850 10.33 -12.07 -29.72
N PRO A 851 9.09 -12.54 -29.50
CA PRO A 851 8.80 -13.42 -28.37
C PRO A 851 9.49 -14.79 -28.57
N LYS A 852 10.19 -15.27 -27.53
CA LYS A 852 10.90 -16.55 -27.57
C LYS A 852 9.92 -17.73 -27.52
N TYR A 853 10.31 -18.90 -28.03
CA TYR A 853 9.54 -20.15 -27.94
C TYR A 853 8.13 -20.10 -28.58
N LEU A 854 7.91 -19.29 -29.60
CA LEU A 854 6.70 -19.41 -30.43
C LEU A 854 6.77 -20.69 -31.28
N PRO A 855 5.64 -21.34 -31.60
CA PRO A 855 5.62 -22.43 -32.58
C PRO A 855 6.04 -21.89 -33.96
N ILE A 856 6.59 -22.76 -34.81
CA ILE A 856 7.03 -22.35 -36.17
C ILE A 856 5.80 -22.06 -37.05
N ASN A 857 4.79 -22.94 -36.97
CA ASN A 857 3.59 -22.89 -37.80
C ASN A 857 2.31 -22.80 -36.95
N CYS A 858 1.29 -22.18 -37.53
CA CYS A 858 -0.04 -22.03 -36.98
C CYS A 858 -0.90 -23.27 -37.25
N ALA A 859 -2.01 -23.43 -36.51
CA ALA A 859 -3.05 -24.41 -36.82
C ALA A 859 -3.71 -24.20 -38.21
N CYS A 860 -3.50 -23.05 -38.86
CA CYS A 860 -3.91 -22.82 -40.25
C CYS A 860 -2.85 -23.17 -41.31
N GLY A 861 -1.68 -23.68 -40.91
CA GLY A 861 -0.57 -24.05 -41.81
C GLY A 861 0.42 -22.93 -42.15
N LEU A 862 0.10 -21.66 -41.89
CA LEU A 862 1.01 -20.52 -42.13
C LEU A 862 2.04 -20.37 -41.01
N ARG A 863 3.17 -19.70 -41.30
CA ARG A 863 4.19 -19.31 -40.31
C ARG A 863 3.56 -18.54 -39.16
N PHE A 864 3.94 -18.85 -37.92
CA PHE A 864 3.36 -18.25 -36.73
C PHE A 864 4.28 -17.17 -36.13
N ASP A 865 3.99 -15.92 -36.48
CA ASP A 865 4.56 -14.72 -35.88
C ASP A 865 3.50 -13.93 -35.10
N VAL A 866 3.89 -12.79 -34.52
CA VAL A 866 3.01 -11.94 -33.70
C VAL A 866 1.81 -11.40 -34.50
N ASP A 867 2.01 -10.96 -35.74
CA ASP A 867 0.95 -10.34 -36.52
C ASP A 867 -0.02 -11.38 -37.08
N HIS A 868 0.49 -12.56 -37.46
CA HIS A 868 -0.33 -13.71 -37.76
C HIS A 868 -1.13 -14.17 -36.54
N ALA A 869 -0.50 -14.29 -35.37
CA ALA A 869 -1.18 -14.66 -34.12
C ALA A 869 -2.33 -13.71 -33.77
N LEU A 870 -2.13 -12.39 -33.93
CA LEU A 870 -3.15 -11.39 -33.62
C LEU A 870 -4.26 -11.27 -34.68
N SER A 871 -4.14 -11.94 -35.82
CA SER A 871 -5.05 -11.77 -36.97
C SER A 871 -5.69 -13.09 -37.48
N CYS A 872 -5.17 -14.25 -37.09
CA CYS A 872 -5.59 -15.54 -37.62
C CYS A 872 -6.92 -16.05 -37.01
N PRO A 873 -7.98 -16.28 -37.82
CA PRO A 873 -9.25 -16.81 -37.31
C PRO A 873 -9.15 -18.22 -36.72
N LYS A 874 -8.34 -19.10 -37.31
CA LYS A 874 -8.25 -20.51 -36.92
C LYS A 874 -7.36 -20.78 -35.70
N GLY A 875 -6.22 -20.08 -35.59
CA GLY A 875 -5.20 -20.34 -34.55
C GLY A 875 -4.80 -19.14 -33.70
N GLY A 876 -5.40 -17.97 -33.94
CA GLY A 876 -5.07 -16.72 -33.25
C GLY A 876 -6.03 -16.33 -32.13
N PHE A 877 -7.04 -17.15 -31.81
CA PHE A 877 -8.04 -16.89 -30.75
C PHE A 877 -8.74 -15.50 -30.85
N ILE A 878 -8.86 -14.95 -32.07
CA ILE A 878 -9.34 -13.57 -32.27
C ILE A 878 -10.78 -13.35 -31.79
N HIS A 879 -11.62 -14.40 -31.84
CA HIS A 879 -12.98 -14.40 -31.31
C HIS A 879 -12.97 -14.32 -29.77
N GLN A 880 -12.20 -15.19 -29.09
CA GLN A 880 -12.06 -15.12 -27.62
C GLN A 880 -11.51 -13.77 -27.15
N ARG A 881 -10.54 -13.18 -27.87
CA ARG A 881 -10.05 -11.82 -27.58
C ARG A 881 -11.14 -10.75 -27.66
N HIS A 882 -12.01 -10.86 -28.68
CA HIS A 882 -13.16 -9.98 -28.83
C HIS A 882 -14.15 -10.18 -27.67
N ASP A 883 -14.46 -11.43 -27.35
CA ASP A 883 -15.46 -11.79 -26.34
C ASP A 883 -15.03 -11.40 -24.92
N GLU A 884 -13.74 -11.55 -24.57
CA GLU A 884 -13.20 -11.06 -23.30
C GLU A 884 -13.44 -9.54 -23.12
N MET A 885 -13.20 -8.76 -24.19
CA MET A 885 -13.44 -7.31 -24.16
C MET A 885 -14.94 -6.99 -24.12
N ARG A 886 -15.77 -7.66 -24.92
CA ARG A 886 -17.24 -7.53 -24.88
C ARG A 886 -17.80 -7.83 -23.48
N ASN A 887 -17.41 -8.97 -22.92
CA ASN A 887 -17.86 -9.43 -21.61
C ASN A 887 -17.40 -8.46 -20.51
N LEU A 888 -16.17 -7.94 -20.57
CA LEU A 888 -15.72 -6.90 -19.66
C LEU A 888 -16.55 -5.60 -19.81
N LEU A 889 -16.83 -5.15 -21.04
CA LEU A 889 -17.65 -3.95 -21.27
C LEU A 889 -19.06 -4.13 -20.69
N ALA A 890 -19.71 -5.26 -20.96
CA ALA A 890 -21.02 -5.60 -20.39
C ALA A 890 -20.99 -5.66 -18.86
N ASN A 891 -19.97 -6.30 -18.26
CA ASN A 891 -19.77 -6.37 -16.81
C ASN A 891 -19.47 -5.01 -16.15
N LEU A 892 -18.97 -4.03 -16.90
CA LEU A 892 -18.76 -2.66 -16.42
C LEU A 892 -20.04 -1.82 -16.58
N LEU A 893 -20.79 -2.02 -17.66
CA LEU A 893 -22.09 -1.38 -17.89
C LEU A 893 -23.15 -1.88 -16.88
N SER A 894 -23.19 -3.18 -16.57
CA SER A 894 -24.13 -3.76 -15.59
C SER A 894 -23.88 -3.26 -14.15
N GLN A 895 -22.67 -2.76 -13.86
CA GLN A 895 -22.40 -2.08 -12.59
C GLN A 895 -23.11 -0.73 -12.47
N VAL A 896 -23.54 -0.09 -13.58
CA VAL A 896 -24.24 1.21 -13.56
C VAL A 896 -25.70 1.12 -14.04
N HIS A 897 -26.00 0.27 -15.03
CA HIS A 897 -27.33 0.08 -15.63
C HIS A 897 -27.88 -1.33 -15.39
N THR A 898 -29.19 -1.46 -15.21
CA THR A 898 -29.85 -2.76 -14.97
C THR A 898 -30.16 -3.50 -16.27
N ASP A 899 -30.68 -2.78 -17.27
CA ASP A 899 -30.98 -3.31 -18.61
C ASP A 899 -29.72 -3.23 -19.47
N VAL A 900 -28.95 -4.33 -19.48
CA VAL A 900 -27.71 -4.54 -20.24
C VAL A 900 -27.75 -5.95 -20.83
N SER A 901 -27.65 -6.06 -22.15
CA SER A 901 -27.61 -7.36 -22.86
C SER A 901 -26.29 -7.56 -23.58
N ILE A 902 -25.82 -8.80 -23.59
CA ILE A 902 -24.78 -9.29 -24.52
C ILE A 902 -25.51 -9.85 -25.75
N GLU A 903 -24.96 -9.65 -26.95
CA GLU A 903 -25.55 -10.08 -28.22
C GLU A 903 -27.06 -9.75 -28.42
N PRO A 904 -27.53 -8.51 -28.13
CA PRO A 904 -28.91 -8.11 -28.47
C PRO A 904 -29.22 -8.30 -29.96
N HIS A 905 -30.39 -8.89 -30.22
CA HIS A 905 -30.99 -8.91 -31.56
C HIS A 905 -31.48 -7.52 -31.94
N LEU A 906 -31.37 -7.19 -33.22
CA LEU A 906 -32.05 -6.05 -33.82
C LEU A 906 -33.41 -6.49 -34.37
N GLN A 907 -34.36 -5.57 -34.43
CA GLN A 907 -35.68 -5.81 -35.01
C GLN A 907 -35.56 -6.16 -36.50
N PRO A 908 -36.34 -7.13 -37.01
CA PRO A 908 -36.46 -7.40 -38.45
C PRO A 908 -36.89 -6.17 -39.23
N LEU A 909 -36.55 -6.11 -40.52
CA LEU A 909 -36.97 -5.00 -41.37
C LEU A 909 -38.37 -5.28 -41.94
N THR A 910 -39.31 -4.36 -41.72
CA THR A 910 -40.72 -4.49 -42.11
C THR A 910 -41.15 -3.50 -43.21
N GLY A 911 -40.21 -2.72 -43.74
CA GLY A 911 -40.41 -1.84 -44.89
C GLY A 911 -39.37 -0.71 -45.01
N GLU A 912 -38.42 -0.63 -44.08
CA GLU A 912 -37.48 0.47 -43.93
C GLU A 912 -36.36 0.42 -44.98
N SER A 913 -36.23 1.48 -45.77
CA SER A 913 -35.16 1.61 -46.76
C SER A 913 -33.85 2.05 -46.12
N LEU A 914 -32.92 1.10 -45.93
CA LEU A 914 -31.57 1.37 -45.42
C LEU A 914 -30.53 1.47 -46.55
N PRO A 915 -29.47 2.29 -46.39
CA PRO A 915 -28.37 2.36 -47.36
C PRO A 915 -27.70 1.00 -47.60
N ASN A 916 -27.17 0.78 -48.80
CA ASN A 916 -26.56 -0.50 -49.21
C ASN A 916 -25.33 -0.92 -48.39
N SER A 917 -24.73 -0.01 -47.60
CA SER A 917 -23.61 -0.33 -46.70
C SER A 917 -24.03 -0.72 -45.28
N SER A 918 -25.33 -0.65 -44.96
CA SER A 918 -25.89 -1.04 -43.65
C SER A 918 -26.29 -2.52 -43.62
N ASN A 919 -26.24 -3.14 -42.44
CA ASN A 919 -26.60 -4.55 -42.27
C ASN A 919 -28.14 -4.71 -42.28
N LYS A 920 -28.64 -5.44 -43.29
CA LYS A 920 -30.07 -5.68 -43.55
C LYS A 920 -30.56 -7.07 -43.14
N THR A 921 -29.72 -7.93 -42.51
CA THR A 921 -30.14 -9.28 -42.10
C THR A 921 -31.10 -9.24 -40.92
N ASP A 922 -32.12 -10.11 -40.86
CA ASP A 922 -33.00 -10.19 -39.70
C ASP A 922 -32.26 -10.70 -38.46
N GLU A 923 -31.35 -11.67 -38.62
CA GLU A 923 -30.40 -12.14 -37.58
C GLU A 923 -29.28 -11.14 -37.22
N ALA A 924 -29.47 -9.84 -37.46
CA ALA A 924 -28.47 -8.85 -37.08
C ALA A 924 -28.39 -8.71 -35.55
N ARG A 925 -27.16 -8.81 -35.02
CA ARG A 925 -26.85 -8.59 -33.61
C ARG A 925 -25.72 -7.58 -33.46
N LEU A 926 -25.71 -6.89 -32.32
CA LEU A 926 -24.58 -6.07 -31.85
C LEU A 926 -24.01 -6.67 -30.57
N ASP A 927 -22.81 -6.26 -30.16
CA ASP A 927 -22.08 -6.98 -29.09
C ASP A 927 -22.64 -6.73 -27.70
N VAL A 928 -23.03 -5.47 -27.40
CA VAL A 928 -23.60 -5.08 -26.11
C VAL A 928 -24.67 -4.00 -26.32
N SER A 929 -25.78 -4.07 -25.58
CA SER A 929 -26.69 -2.92 -25.38
C SER A 929 -26.75 -2.51 -23.90
N ALA A 930 -27.03 -1.24 -23.64
CA ALA A 930 -27.34 -0.73 -22.30
C ALA A 930 -28.37 0.40 -22.37
N ARG A 931 -29.47 0.28 -21.61
CA ARG A 931 -30.48 1.35 -21.54
C ARG A 931 -30.03 2.49 -20.63
N SER A 932 -30.37 3.72 -21.00
CA SER A 932 -30.05 4.95 -20.25
C SER A 932 -28.56 5.29 -20.16
N PHE A 933 -27.72 4.76 -21.05
CA PHE A 933 -26.30 5.11 -21.10
C PHE A 933 -26.09 6.55 -21.61
N TRP A 934 -26.52 6.86 -22.84
CA TRP A 934 -26.40 8.21 -23.39
C TRP A 934 -27.57 9.14 -23.00
N GLN A 935 -28.80 8.68 -23.22
CA GLN A 935 -30.04 9.42 -22.92
C GLN A 935 -30.99 8.54 -22.10
N ARG A 936 -31.72 9.12 -21.15
CA ARG A 936 -32.65 8.37 -20.27
C ARG A 936 -33.70 7.62 -21.10
N GLY A 937 -33.92 6.34 -20.81
CA GLY A 937 -34.89 5.48 -21.49
C GLY A 937 -34.42 4.88 -22.83
N GLN A 938 -33.55 5.58 -23.57
CA GLN A 938 -33.01 5.12 -24.86
C GLN A 938 -32.05 3.92 -24.68
N LEU A 939 -32.09 2.96 -25.61
CA LEU A 939 -31.05 1.94 -25.75
C LEU A 939 -29.81 2.50 -26.45
N ALA A 940 -28.65 2.36 -25.83
CA ALA A 940 -27.37 2.54 -26.47
C ALA A 940 -26.80 1.17 -26.86
N PHE A 941 -26.31 1.04 -28.09
CA PHE A 941 -25.71 -0.16 -28.63
C PHE A 941 -24.22 0.05 -28.92
N PHE A 942 -23.42 -0.96 -28.61
CA PHE A 942 -21.98 -0.98 -28.75
C PHE A 942 -21.55 -2.20 -29.56
N ASP A 943 -20.52 -2.02 -30.36
CA ASP A 943 -19.91 -3.05 -31.19
C ASP A 943 -18.39 -2.98 -30.99
N VAL A 944 -17.77 -4.11 -30.68
CA VAL A 944 -16.37 -4.20 -30.26
C VAL A 944 -15.48 -4.53 -31.47
N ARG A 945 -14.38 -3.79 -31.60
CA ARG A 945 -13.37 -4.07 -32.63
C ARG A 945 -11.96 -3.93 -32.08
N ILE A 946 -11.23 -5.04 -32.06
CA ILE A 946 -9.79 -5.07 -31.73
C ILE A 946 -8.99 -5.16 -33.03
N THR A 947 -8.52 -4.02 -33.53
CA THR A 947 -7.75 -3.93 -34.78
C THR A 947 -6.25 -4.12 -34.51
N ASN A 948 -5.55 -4.94 -35.31
CA ASN A 948 -4.08 -4.95 -35.32
C ASN A 948 -3.53 -3.73 -36.10
N PRO A 949 -2.87 -2.76 -35.44
CA PRO A 949 -2.36 -1.54 -36.09
C PRO A 949 -1.10 -1.78 -36.96
N PHE A 950 -0.49 -2.98 -36.89
CA PHE A 950 0.67 -3.39 -37.69
C PHE A 950 0.29 -4.14 -38.97
N ALA A 951 -1.01 -4.38 -39.23
CA ALA A 951 -1.44 -4.92 -40.50
C ALA A 951 -0.97 -4.03 -41.67
N LYS A 952 -0.61 -4.63 -42.82
CA LYS A 952 -0.05 -3.91 -43.99
C LYS A 952 -0.90 -2.70 -44.44
N SER A 953 -2.22 -2.79 -44.32
CA SER A 953 -3.19 -1.72 -44.61
C SER A 953 -3.15 -0.52 -43.65
N HIS A 954 -2.55 -0.68 -42.47
CA HIS A 954 -2.57 0.30 -41.37
C HIS A 954 -1.19 0.76 -40.92
N LEU A 955 -0.13 0.04 -41.23
CA LEU A 955 1.23 0.33 -40.76
C LEU A 955 1.65 1.78 -41.05
N ASN A 956 1.53 2.20 -42.32
CA ASN A 956 1.90 3.53 -42.80
C ASN A 956 0.84 4.62 -42.53
N GLN A 957 -0.30 4.28 -41.92
CA GLN A 957 -1.34 5.26 -41.56
C GLN A 957 -1.05 5.86 -40.18
N LYS A 958 -1.31 7.16 -40.00
CA LYS A 958 -1.36 7.77 -38.65
C LYS A 958 -2.36 7.00 -37.79
N LEU A 959 -1.99 6.62 -36.56
CA LEU A 959 -2.79 5.75 -35.69
C LEU A 959 -4.25 6.22 -35.52
N GLN A 960 -4.46 7.54 -35.38
CA GLN A 960 -5.79 8.15 -35.29
C GLN A 960 -6.65 7.94 -36.55
N ASN A 961 -6.05 7.92 -37.75
CA ASN A 961 -6.77 7.66 -38.99
C ASN A 961 -7.21 6.19 -39.08
N THR A 962 -6.39 5.26 -38.59
CA THR A 962 -6.75 3.84 -38.47
C THR A 962 -7.97 3.66 -37.56
N PHE A 963 -7.98 4.27 -36.37
CA PHE A 963 -9.15 4.20 -35.49
C PHE A 963 -10.40 4.87 -36.11
N ARG A 964 -10.27 6.08 -36.64
CA ARG A 964 -11.38 6.81 -37.28
C ARG A 964 -12.01 6.01 -38.43
N SER A 965 -11.19 5.40 -39.29
CA SER A 965 -11.67 4.56 -40.40
C SER A 965 -12.46 3.35 -39.90
N ASN A 966 -11.97 2.68 -38.86
CA ASN A 966 -12.62 1.54 -38.23
C ASN A 966 -13.97 1.91 -37.57
N GLU A 967 -14.03 3.05 -36.87
CA GLU A 967 -15.25 3.61 -36.30
C GLU A 967 -16.27 3.95 -37.40
N GLN A 968 -15.83 4.61 -38.49
CA GLN A 968 -16.67 4.95 -39.65
C GLN A 968 -17.16 3.72 -40.42
N GLU A 969 -16.39 2.64 -40.49
CA GLU A 969 -16.84 1.38 -41.08
C GLU A 969 -17.99 0.75 -40.27
N LYS A 970 -17.85 0.67 -38.94
CA LYS A 970 -18.91 0.15 -38.06
C LYS A 970 -20.13 1.08 -38.04
N LYS A 971 -19.95 2.40 -38.08
CA LYS A 971 -21.08 3.35 -38.22
C LYS A 971 -21.83 3.18 -39.55
N ARG A 972 -21.16 3.01 -40.69
CA ARG A 972 -21.82 2.73 -41.98
C ARG A 972 -22.67 1.44 -41.93
N LYS A 973 -22.15 0.41 -41.26
CA LYS A 973 -22.83 -0.88 -41.08
C LYS A 973 -24.09 -0.81 -40.21
N TYR A 974 -24.09 -0.05 -39.12
CA TYR A 974 -25.17 -0.16 -38.11
C TYR A 974 -25.92 1.14 -37.79
N ASN A 975 -25.29 2.30 -37.93
CA ASN A 975 -25.80 3.54 -37.35
C ASN A 975 -27.19 3.95 -37.88
N ASN A 976 -27.47 3.75 -39.17
CA ASN A 976 -28.79 4.04 -39.72
C ASN A 976 -29.87 3.14 -39.12
N ARG A 977 -29.69 1.80 -39.16
CA ARG A 977 -30.66 0.84 -38.59
C ARG A 977 -30.96 1.11 -37.12
N ILE A 978 -29.93 1.39 -36.31
CA ILE A 978 -30.11 1.69 -34.89
C ILE A 978 -30.90 2.99 -34.66
N ILE A 979 -30.73 4.01 -35.50
CA ILE A 979 -31.45 5.28 -35.36
C ILE A 979 -32.89 5.16 -35.91
N THR A 980 -33.08 4.54 -37.07
CA THR A 980 -34.37 4.53 -37.77
C THR A 980 -35.31 3.41 -37.34
N VAL A 981 -34.79 2.25 -36.90
CA VAL A 981 -35.58 1.06 -36.53
C VAL A 981 -35.59 0.86 -35.01
N GLU A 982 -34.42 0.86 -34.36
CA GLU A 982 -34.36 0.68 -32.89
C GLU A 982 -34.67 1.94 -32.08
N HIS A 983 -34.72 3.10 -32.74
CA HIS A 983 -34.74 4.44 -32.12
C HIS A 983 -33.66 4.65 -31.03
N GLY A 984 -32.56 3.90 -31.16
CA GLY A 984 -31.44 3.86 -30.23
C GLY A 984 -30.29 4.79 -30.63
N SER A 985 -29.19 4.67 -29.90
CA SER A 985 -27.91 5.29 -30.23
C SER A 985 -26.83 4.23 -30.46
N PHE A 986 -25.95 4.44 -31.45
CA PHE A 986 -24.87 3.51 -31.77
C PHE A 986 -23.49 4.15 -31.51
N SER A 987 -22.60 3.43 -30.81
CA SER A 987 -21.24 3.90 -30.53
C SER A 987 -20.21 2.76 -30.68
N PRO A 988 -19.30 2.81 -31.67
CA PRO A 988 -18.32 1.76 -31.87
C PRO A 988 -17.23 1.77 -30.79
N PHE A 989 -16.89 0.58 -30.28
CA PHE A 989 -15.88 0.34 -29.24
C PHE A 989 -14.60 -0.22 -29.88
N VAL A 990 -13.80 0.67 -30.48
CA VAL A 990 -12.60 0.33 -31.25
C VAL A 990 -11.33 0.54 -30.43
N MET A 991 -10.55 -0.54 -30.26
CA MET A 991 -9.26 -0.53 -29.55
C MET A 991 -8.20 -1.31 -30.35
N SER A 992 -6.95 -1.26 -29.88
CA SER A 992 -5.87 -2.13 -30.36
C SER A 992 -5.39 -3.10 -29.26
N PRO A 993 -4.88 -4.29 -29.60
CA PRO A 993 -4.37 -5.26 -28.62
C PRO A 993 -3.13 -4.76 -27.86
N TYR A 994 -2.45 -3.73 -28.38
CA TYR A 994 -1.30 -3.07 -27.75
C TYR A 994 -1.70 -1.89 -26.84
N GLY A 995 -3.01 -1.67 -26.65
CA GLY A 995 -3.56 -0.42 -26.14
C GLY A 995 -3.80 0.61 -27.25
N GLY A 996 -4.29 1.79 -26.87
CA GLY A 996 -4.83 2.77 -27.82
C GLY A 996 -6.29 2.47 -28.19
N GLN A 997 -7.04 3.54 -28.45
CA GLN A 997 -8.49 3.50 -28.64
C GLN A 997 -8.97 4.63 -29.57
N GLY A 998 -10.13 4.44 -30.20
CA GLY A 998 -10.80 5.48 -30.98
C GLY A 998 -11.45 6.58 -30.12
N ARG A 999 -11.90 7.65 -30.78
CA ARG A 999 -12.52 8.81 -30.11
C ARG A 999 -13.86 8.45 -29.47
N GLU A 1000 -14.67 7.64 -30.14
CA GLU A 1000 -15.96 7.16 -29.61
C GLU A 1000 -15.73 6.33 -28.34
N THR A 1001 -14.71 5.47 -28.38
CA THR A 1001 -14.31 4.64 -27.24
C THR A 1001 -13.79 5.46 -26.07
N GLU A 1002 -13.05 6.55 -26.31
CA GLU A 1002 -12.68 7.50 -25.24
C GLU A 1002 -13.91 8.17 -24.60
N MET A 1003 -14.93 8.52 -25.39
CA MET A 1003 -16.18 9.09 -24.85
C MET A 1003 -16.97 8.06 -24.04
N ILE A 1004 -17.06 6.80 -24.50
CA ILE A 1004 -17.71 5.70 -23.75
C ILE A 1004 -17.00 5.49 -22.41
N ILE A 1005 -15.67 5.34 -22.41
CA ILE A 1005 -14.88 5.11 -21.19
C ILE A 1005 -14.99 6.29 -20.23
N THR A 1006 -14.97 7.52 -20.73
CA THR A 1006 -15.13 8.74 -19.91
C THR A 1006 -16.52 8.81 -19.28
N THR A 1007 -17.58 8.54 -20.04
CA THR A 1007 -18.98 8.57 -19.56
C THR A 1007 -19.26 7.43 -18.57
N LEU A 1008 -18.74 6.24 -18.84
CA LEU A 1008 -18.81 5.08 -17.95
C LEU A 1008 -18.04 5.34 -16.65
N ALA A 1009 -16.85 5.95 -16.72
CA ALA A 1009 -16.11 6.36 -15.54
C ALA A 1009 -16.84 7.44 -14.71
N LYS A 1010 -17.55 8.39 -15.34
CA LYS A 1010 -18.43 9.34 -14.63
C LYS A 1010 -19.57 8.61 -13.92
N LYS A 1011 -20.38 7.83 -14.63
CA LYS A 1011 -21.50 7.06 -14.01
C LYS A 1011 -21.03 6.11 -12.90
N LEU A 1012 -19.86 5.49 -13.06
CA LEU A 1012 -19.23 4.67 -12.02
C LEU A 1012 -18.71 5.51 -10.85
N SER A 1013 -18.12 6.68 -11.11
CA SER A 1013 -17.70 7.67 -10.10
C SER A 1013 -18.88 8.11 -9.27
N ASP A 1014 -19.99 8.50 -9.90
CA ASP A 1014 -21.21 8.99 -9.25
C ASP A 1014 -21.89 7.87 -8.43
N LYS A 1015 -22.15 6.71 -9.07
CA LYS A 1015 -22.78 5.56 -8.40
C LYS A 1015 -21.91 4.95 -7.29
N LYS A 1016 -20.59 5.09 -7.40
CA LYS A 1016 -19.64 4.59 -6.40
C LYS A 1016 -19.05 5.69 -5.53
N ASP A 1017 -19.51 6.95 -5.56
CA ASP A 1017 -18.93 8.03 -4.75
C ASP A 1017 -17.38 7.93 -4.62
N ILE A 1018 -16.70 7.86 -5.76
CA ILE A 1018 -15.23 7.75 -5.88
C ILE A 1018 -14.78 8.77 -6.91
N GLU A 1019 -13.79 9.59 -6.54
CA GLU A 1019 -13.21 10.61 -7.40
C GLU A 1019 -12.99 10.12 -8.85
N PHE A 1020 -13.53 10.88 -9.81
CA PHE A 1020 -13.52 10.55 -11.23
C PHE A 1020 -12.12 10.18 -11.76
N GLY A 1021 -11.06 10.87 -11.34
CA GLY A 1021 -9.68 10.57 -11.75
C GLY A 1021 -9.22 9.17 -11.32
N ILE A 1022 -9.57 8.74 -10.10
CA ILE A 1022 -9.29 7.41 -9.58
C ILE A 1022 -10.11 6.36 -10.33
N MET A 1023 -11.40 6.60 -10.55
CA MET A 1023 -12.29 5.68 -11.26
C MET A 1023 -11.84 5.48 -12.72
N LEU A 1024 -11.50 6.55 -13.42
CA LEU A 1024 -11.00 6.52 -14.80
C LEU A 1024 -9.69 5.75 -14.93
N ASN A 1025 -8.77 5.90 -13.95
CA ASN A 1025 -7.52 5.15 -13.92
C ASN A 1025 -7.72 3.66 -13.60
N TRP A 1026 -8.63 3.32 -12.68
CA TRP A 1026 -9.00 1.92 -12.42
C TRP A 1026 -9.64 1.27 -13.65
N LEU A 1027 -10.56 1.97 -14.33
CA LEU A 1027 -11.22 1.51 -15.55
C LEU A 1027 -10.20 1.25 -16.68
N ARG A 1028 -9.31 2.23 -16.94
CA ARG A 1028 -8.20 2.08 -17.90
C ARG A 1028 -7.28 0.91 -17.55
N THR A 1029 -7.02 0.67 -16.25
CA THR A 1029 -6.22 -0.47 -15.80
C THR A 1029 -6.90 -1.81 -16.08
N LYS A 1030 -8.21 -1.96 -15.79
CA LYS A 1030 -8.97 -3.18 -16.12
C LYS A 1030 -8.97 -3.46 -17.63
N LEU A 1031 -9.19 -2.43 -18.45
CA LEU A 1031 -9.13 -2.53 -19.92
C LEU A 1031 -7.73 -2.93 -20.41
N SER A 1032 -6.68 -2.30 -19.87
CA SER A 1032 -5.28 -2.58 -20.19
C SER A 1032 -4.91 -4.05 -19.91
N TYR A 1033 -5.26 -4.58 -18.73
CA TYR A 1033 -5.03 -5.99 -18.40
C TYR A 1033 -5.86 -6.96 -19.25
N CYS A 1034 -7.09 -6.59 -19.62
CA CYS A 1034 -7.95 -7.40 -20.49
C CYS A 1034 -7.39 -7.52 -21.91
N LEU A 1035 -7.03 -6.39 -22.54
CA LEU A 1035 -6.38 -6.35 -23.85
C LEU A 1035 -5.06 -7.12 -23.82
N LEU A 1036 -4.26 -6.94 -22.76
CA LEU A 1036 -2.96 -7.58 -22.64
C LEU A 1036 -3.07 -9.11 -22.52
N ARG A 1037 -3.89 -9.62 -21.60
CA ARG A 1037 -4.08 -11.08 -21.44
C ARG A 1037 -4.67 -11.72 -22.67
N SER A 1038 -5.64 -11.08 -23.30
CA SER A 1038 -6.25 -11.61 -24.53
C SER A 1038 -5.29 -11.55 -25.74
N ALA A 1039 -4.39 -10.57 -25.82
CA ALA A 1039 -3.30 -10.57 -26.79
C ALA A 1039 -2.26 -11.67 -26.52
N ILE A 1040 -1.93 -11.94 -25.25
CA ILE A 1040 -1.05 -13.06 -24.87
C ILE A 1040 -1.74 -14.40 -25.16
N LEU A 1041 -3.06 -14.51 -24.99
CA LEU A 1041 -3.84 -15.68 -25.39
C LEU A 1041 -3.74 -15.92 -26.91
N CYS A 1042 -3.81 -14.87 -27.74
CA CYS A 1042 -3.55 -14.99 -29.18
C CYS A 1042 -2.17 -15.60 -29.48
N LEU A 1043 -1.13 -15.26 -28.71
CA LEU A 1043 0.24 -15.80 -28.84
C LEU A 1043 0.39 -17.23 -28.28
N ARG A 1044 -0.11 -17.49 -27.06
CA ARG A 1044 0.23 -18.67 -26.24
C ARG A 1044 -0.91 -19.67 -26.02
N GLY A 1045 -2.13 -19.37 -26.46
CA GLY A 1045 -3.29 -20.24 -26.30
C GLY A 1045 -3.05 -21.65 -26.85
N SER A 1046 -3.59 -22.67 -26.17
CA SER A 1046 -3.38 -24.07 -26.52
C SER A 1046 -4.10 -24.42 -27.82
N ARG A 1047 -3.34 -24.71 -28.88
CA ARG A 1047 -3.87 -25.06 -30.22
C ARG A 1047 -4.03 -26.56 -30.42
N THR A 1048 -3.59 -27.37 -29.46
CA THR A 1048 -3.84 -28.81 -29.46
C THR A 1048 -5.28 -29.08 -29.04
N VAL A 1049 -6.10 -29.50 -30.00
CA VAL A 1049 -7.40 -30.12 -29.69
C VAL A 1049 -7.11 -31.45 -29.02
N ARG A 1050 -7.06 -31.47 -27.68
CA ARG A 1050 -7.33 -32.72 -26.97
C ARG A 1050 -8.79 -33.05 -27.24
N LYS A 1051 -9.03 -34.03 -28.13
CA LYS A 1051 -10.22 -34.87 -28.02
C LYS A 1051 -10.15 -35.51 -26.64
N LEU A 1052 -10.82 -34.90 -25.67
CA LEU A 1052 -11.37 -35.68 -24.57
C LEU A 1052 -12.39 -36.58 -25.25
N ASN A 1053 -12.03 -37.85 -25.46
CA ASN A 1053 -13.03 -38.90 -25.59
C ASN A 1053 -13.69 -38.99 -24.21
N ILE A 1054 -14.66 -38.11 -23.97
CA ILE A 1054 -15.60 -38.28 -22.88
C ILE A 1054 -16.49 -39.43 -23.36
N ASP A 1055 -16.30 -40.61 -22.78
CA ASP A 1055 -17.27 -41.67 -22.98
C ASP A 1055 -18.57 -41.21 -22.29
N MET A 1056 -19.58 -40.88 -23.09
CA MET A 1056 -20.88 -40.44 -22.58
C MET A 1056 -21.57 -41.55 -21.78
N ASN A 1057 -21.13 -42.81 -21.91
CA ASN A 1057 -21.62 -43.95 -21.14
C ASN A 1057 -21.06 -44.00 -19.69
N GLU A 1058 -19.94 -43.33 -19.41
CA GLU A 1058 -19.35 -43.25 -18.06
C GLU A 1058 -19.77 -41.99 -17.27
N ILE A 1059 -20.61 -41.12 -17.84
CA ILE A 1059 -21.18 -39.99 -17.09
C ILE A 1059 -22.36 -40.48 -16.25
N GLU A 1060 -22.11 -40.78 -14.97
CA GLU A 1060 -23.18 -40.88 -13.98
C GLU A 1060 -23.89 -39.53 -13.81
N ILE A 1061 -24.98 -39.35 -14.56
CA ILE A 1061 -25.92 -38.24 -14.35
C ILE A 1061 -26.69 -38.52 -13.06
N HIS A 1062 -26.22 -37.98 -11.95
CA HIS A 1062 -26.99 -37.97 -10.70
C HIS A 1062 -28.28 -37.14 -10.89
N GLU A 1063 -29.41 -37.81 -11.09
CA GLU A 1063 -30.75 -37.23 -11.30
C GLU A 1063 -31.36 -36.53 -10.06
N SER A 1064 -30.57 -35.80 -9.28
CA SER A 1064 -31.05 -35.11 -8.07
C SER A 1064 -31.43 -33.64 -8.27
N THR A 1065 -31.28 -33.08 -9.48
CA THR A 1065 -31.32 -31.61 -9.70
C THR A 1065 -32.31 -31.16 -10.78
N ARG A 1066 -33.46 -31.84 -10.89
CA ARG A 1066 -34.58 -31.43 -11.78
C ARG A 1066 -35.81 -30.85 -11.06
N ARG A 1067 -35.72 -30.62 -9.76
CA ARG A 1067 -36.75 -29.89 -8.97
C ARG A 1067 -36.09 -28.77 -8.16
N ASN A 1068 -35.96 -27.61 -8.80
CA ASN A 1068 -35.92 -26.25 -8.24
C ASN A 1068 -35.47 -25.29 -9.35
N PHE A 1069 -36.43 -24.93 -10.20
CA PHE A 1069 -36.44 -23.72 -11.02
C PHE A 1069 -37.76 -23.00 -10.72
#